data_AF-A0A4Q4UKA4-F1
#
_entry.id   AF-A0A4Q4UKA4-F1
#
_cell.length_a   1.000
_cell.length_b   1.000
_cell.length_c   1.000
_cell.angle_alpha   90.00
_cell.angle_beta   90.00
_cell.angle_gamma   90.00
#
_symmetry.space_group_name_H-M   'P 1'
#
loop_
_entity.id
_entity.type
_entity.pdbx_description
1 polymer ?
#
loop_
_entity_poly.entity_id
_entity_poly.type
_entity_poly.pdbx_seq_one_letter_code
_entity_poly.pdbx_strand_id
1 'polypeptide(L)'
;MPGDTSTVGDDGLTAGEPEPQYYKLPGQLNDLDNRPAALKKWSSSIDQVVETLLISKKAAGKTTHFFNAAREPDTQTETLSIKWLAFPKNLDTKQNKWALADQRSNQDEYCEWEVERIGSELKSVTFTTELPEYYTFLASIDKKGDRLLQLYNDLNPQYDVTTEDILDGEKYNGANRFNSRPGGEYPTLAGSIAHMISNNNTLRDLAELVIDSSILHKDENGNYITNGRQLIQKMENSPQSQKRNSDPTVASNINARVRGNKRVAVTNPLGPYIKSIENSKIKVPGTHVDNWWTFDRVGADGHRVRAKFTIPDRFLGKVKDENGNKVVYGSHIAQHIWIGVDVALADASSPSTASKAPQTVLSYIEGRHIKPIPLPVSVVNRELRRDPFGKYLATTPAPALTLKDLIESLEDYTWTAYAADEGIGYTFKAPRTQVRVRVVVICTPGKQMRPANSSKSKTADPEAMTNNAFKRPTFAVVAVAPQSDPNNIHSKKSILQVASFNSDDGFFRFYDRERLGRGAGAGQWLYFGSSMDAFAPDTQGLGSQSWRFDMADRLAIMVTTGTKAWFSKRRYLDFGPIRDPKPVAERVHQWMAHVLMTTTVSISCSKSADTEIKIPSGFFINSAALSIVMDDIPELHLGTRTTATIIIVLIWSVQEDQIQPCTQESYEAACRELGLFTLNKMPNGGNLDVATEGEGFAPWKVLTPCPEDREGIERILESGLLPKKVLIALLMVDFWNPIFSYRRARLMRYIPSTLVFSPAGSSSDDRYLFSNDLAEAIQTGIESLELNKRTSPEAEFLELLSQPDLEQEAKRRIQKYVNNINAKLATKEGVLGYMRLAESKRRMFRPPPSSRRPVHPLAEFDLSLPYASKMPSTGSSLVQWIMKPDASVVSAESDNDIWHPRNTQAHFSSAGCPFSASF
;
A
#
# COMPACT_ATOMS: atom_id res chain seq x y z
N MET A 1 -37.02 35.75 8.87
CA MET A 1 -37.11 34.66 9.87
C MET A 1 -38.32 33.82 9.55
N PRO A 2 -38.26 32.48 9.71
CA PRO A 2 -37.42 31.50 9.03
C PRO A 2 -38.31 30.62 8.10
N GLY A 3 -37.86 29.86 7.11
CA GLY A 3 -36.55 29.31 6.76
C GLY A 3 -36.75 27.81 6.50
N ASP A 4 -36.67 27.36 5.24
CA ASP A 4 -36.34 25.95 4.96
C ASP A 4 -35.68 25.80 3.59
N THR A 5 -34.43 25.37 3.62
CA THR A 5 -33.52 25.16 2.49
C THR A 5 -33.46 23.68 2.19
N SER A 6 -34.00 23.26 1.05
CA SER A 6 -33.77 21.92 0.50
C SER A 6 -32.54 21.94 -0.41
N THR A 7 -31.36 21.68 0.16
CA THR A 7 -30.17 21.31 -0.61
C THR A 7 -30.15 19.79 -0.80
N VAL A 8 -30.26 19.38 -2.06
CA VAL A 8 -29.96 18.03 -2.54
C VAL A 8 -28.46 17.80 -2.38
N GLY A 9 -28.10 16.87 -1.49
CA GLY A 9 -26.73 16.34 -1.35
C GLY A 9 -26.62 15.01 -2.10
N ASP A 10 -25.82 15.01 -3.15
CA ASP A 10 -25.49 13.85 -3.98
C ASP A 10 -24.17 13.23 -3.47
N ASP A 11 -24.27 12.29 -2.53
CA ASP A 11 -23.17 11.44 -2.07
C ASP A 11 -23.32 10.02 -2.66
N GLY A 12 -23.20 9.93 -3.98
CA GLY A 12 -23.12 8.66 -4.72
C GLY A 12 -21.71 8.06 -4.72
N LEU A 13 -21.11 7.82 -3.55
CA LEU A 13 -19.92 6.98 -3.42
C LEU A 13 -20.33 5.53 -3.68
N THR A 14 -20.09 5.05 -4.90
CA THR A 14 -20.25 3.63 -5.25
C THR A 14 -19.28 2.81 -4.41
N ALA A 15 -19.86 1.95 -3.56
CA ALA A 15 -19.15 1.05 -2.67
C ALA A 15 -18.14 0.21 -3.46
N GLY A 16 -16.85 0.41 -3.17
CA GLY A 16 -15.81 -0.53 -3.59
C GLY A 16 -16.19 -1.93 -3.10
N GLU A 17 -15.99 -2.95 -3.94
CA GLU A 17 -16.21 -4.34 -3.53
C GLU A 17 -15.43 -4.60 -2.22
N PRO A 18 -16.09 -5.08 -1.16
CA PRO A 18 -15.45 -5.26 0.13
C PRO A 18 -14.40 -6.37 0.06
N GLU A 19 -13.17 -6.09 0.51
CA GLU A 19 -12.24 -7.16 0.95
C GLU A 19 -13.00 -8.16 1.84
N PRO A 20 -12.77 -9.48 1.72
CA PRO A 20 -13.63 -10.47 2.35
C PRO A 20 -13.54 -10.37 3.88
N GLN A 21 -14.65 -9.97 4.50
CA GLN A 21 -14.91 -10.15 5.92
C GLN A 21 -14.96 -11.66 6.19
N TYR A 22 -13.89 -12.22 6.77
CA TYR A 22 -13.90 -13.61 7.19
C TYR A 22 -14.49 -13.76 8.58
N TYR A 23 -13.79 -13.30 9.63
CA TYR A 23 -14.25 -13.49 11.02
C TYR A 23 -15.39 -12.54 11.37
N LYS A 24 -16.53 -13.12 11.75
CA LYS A 24 -17.71 -12.45 12.28
C LYS A 24 -17.54 -12.16 13.78
N LEU A 25 -18.39 -11.28 14.31
CA LEU A 25 -18.45 -10.98 15.74
C LEU A 25 -18.71 -12.26 16.55
N PRO A 26 -18.31 -12.34 17.84
CA PRO A 26 -18.58 -13.51 18.67
C PRO A 26 -20.08 -13.89 18.61
N GLY A 27 -20.38 -15.14 18.25
CA GLY A 27 -21.75 -15.62 18.06
C GLY A 27 -22.55 -14.96 16.91
N GLN A 28 -21.91 -14.16 16.06
CA GLN A 28 -22.60 -13.32 15.05
C GLN A 28 -23.62 -12.38 15.69
N LEU A 29 -23.23 -11.75 16.80
CA LEU A 29 -23.99 -10.64 17.40
C LEU A 29 -24.16 -9.49 16.38
N ASN A 30 -25.26 -8.76 16.52
CA ASN A 30 -25.67 -7.69 15.61
C ASN A 30 -25.22 -6.29 16.05
N ASP A 31 -24.30 -6.20 17.01
CA ASP A 31 -23.94 -4.92 17.64
C ASP A 31 -23.28 -3.92 16.68
N LEU A 32 -22.78 -4.39 15.54
CA LEU A 32 -22.15 -3.57 14.50
C LEU A 32 -22.88 -3.71 13.16
N ASP A 33 -24.14 -4.13 13.17
CA ASP A 33 -24.98 -4.09 11.99
C ASP A 33 -24.97 -2.68 11.40
N ASN A 34 -24.90 -2.59 10.07
CA ASN A 34 -24.74 -1.34 9.33
C ASN A 34 -23.42 -0.56 9.60
N ARG A 35 -22.41 -1.19 10.25
CA ARG A 35 -21.06 -0.63 10.42
C ARG A 35 -19.98 -1.50 9.72
N PRO A 36 -19.95 -1.58 8.38
CA PRO A 36 -19.06 -2.48 7.63
C PRO A 36 -17.57 -2.23 7.88
N ALA A 37 -17.16 -0.97 8.08
CA ALA A 37 -15.78 -0.64 8.42
C ALA A 37 -15.34 -1.20 9.78
N ALA A 38 -16.25 -1.22 10.77
CA ALA A 38 -15.99 -1.80 12.08
C ALA A 38 -15.94 -3.33 12.02
N LEU A 39 -16.88 -3.96 11.32
CA LEU A 39 -16.88 -5.40 11.06
C LEU A 39 -15.58 -5.86 10.38
N LYS A 40 -15.08 -5.08 9.41
CA LYS A 40 -13.79 -5.33 8.76
C LYS A 40 -12.62 -5.24 9.75
N LYS A 41 -12.56 -4.18 10.57
CA LYS A 41 -11.53 -4.04 11.60
C LYS A 41 -11.53 -5.20 12.60
N TRP A 42 -12.72 -5.66 13.02
CA TRP A 42 -12.83 -6.85 13.87
C TRP A 42 -12.22 -8.07 13.19
N SER A 43 -12.64 -8.36 11.95
CA SER A 43 -12.13 -9.52 11.20
C SER A 43 -10.61 -9.48 11.04
N SER A 44 -10.04 -8.30 10.74
CA SER A 44 -8.58 -8.14 10.62
C SER A 44 -7.84 -8.35 11.94
N SER A 45 -8.40 -7.86 13.06
CA SER A 45 -7.81 -8.07 14.39
C SER A 45 -7.73 -9.56 14.75
N ILE A 46 -8.77 -10.34 14.44
CA ILE A 46 -8.77 -11.79 14.69
C ILE A 46 -7.77 -12.53 13.79
N ASP A 47 -7.72 -12.21 12.48
CA ASP A 47 -6.70 -12.78 11.58
C ASP A 47 -5.29 -12.49 12.09
N GLN A 48 -5.03 -11.27 12.54
CA GLN A 48 -3.72 -10.87 13.06
C GLN A 48 -3.34 -11.64 14.32
N VAL A 49 -4.26 -11.84 15.27
CA VAL A 49 -4.03 -12.64 16.48
C VAL A 49 -3.67 -14.08 16.10
N VAL A 50 -4.50 -14.73 15.29
CA VAL A 50 -4.30 -16.13 14.87
C VAL A 50 -2.99 -16.29 14.11
N GLU A 51 -2.68 -15.40 13.17
CA GLU A 51 -1.46 -15.49 12.39
C GLU A 51 -0.21 -15.26 13.24
N THR A 52 -0.24 -14.28 14.15
CA THR A 52 0.90 -13.98 15.03
C THR A 52 1.24 -15.17 15.91
N LEU A 53 0.21 -15.83 16.48
CA LEU A 53 0.39 -17.06 17.25
C LEU A 53 0.98 -18.18 16.37
N LEU A 54 0.43 -18.41 15.18
CA LEU A 54 0.91 -19.47 14.28
C LEU A 54 2.37 -19.25 13.83
N ILE A 55 2.74 -18.01 13.50
CA ILE A 55 4.13 -17.62 13.17
C ILE A 55 5.05 -17.88 14.35
N SER A 56 4.64 -17.48 15.56
CA SER A 56 5.42 -17.68 16.78
C SER A 56 5.73 -19.17 17.02
N LYS A 57 4.73 -20.06 16.89
CA LYS A 57 4.94 -21.51 17.07
C LYS A 57 5.88 -22.09 16.00
N LYS A 58 5.77 -21.64 14.75
CA LYS A 58 6.67 -22.05 13.65
C LYS A 58 8.10 -21.55 13.88
N ALA A 59 8.28 -20.31 14.35
CA ALA A 59 9.58 -19.74 14.68
C ALA A 59 10.27 -20.51 15.84
N ALA A 60 9.49 -21.04 16.78
CA ALA A 60 9.96 -21.93 17.84
C ALA A 60 10.23 -23.38 17.37
N GLY A 61 10.21 -23.64 16.05
CA GLY A 61 10.47 -24.95 15.47
C GLY A 61 9.37 -25.99 15.72
N LYS A 62 8.17 -25.57 16.14
CA LYS A 62 7.06 -26.49 16.40
C LYS A 62 6.34 -26.83 15.09
N THR A 63 6.03 -28.12 14.90
CA THR A 63 5.19 -28.58 13.79
C THR A 63 3.72 -28.56 14.23
N THR A 64 2.97 -27.59 13.72
CA THR A 64 1.54 -27.42 14.01
C THR A 64 0.70 -28.07 12.92
N HIS A 65 -0.42 -28.70 13.28
CA HIS A 65 -1.43 -29.13 12.30
C HIS A 65 -2.58 -28.11 12.20
N PHE A 66 -2.31 -26.88 12.63
CA PHE A 66 -3.24 -25.76 12.57
C PHE A 66 -3.16 -25.04 11.22
N PHE A 67 -4.28 -24.49 10.75
CA PHE A 67 -4.36 -23.60 9.61
C PHE A 67 -5.20 -22.36 9.90
N ASN A 68 -4.88 -21.25 9.24
CA ASN A 68 -5.64 -20.03 9.39
C ASN A 68 -6.75 -20.00 8.33
N ALA A 69 -8.00 -20.22 8.75
CA ALA A 69 -9.12 -20.38 7.84
C ALA A 69 -9.44 -19.09 7.06
N ALA A 70 -9.09 -17.91 7.58
CA ALA A 70 -9.19 -16.65 6.83
C ALA A 70 -8.24 -16.56 5.63
N ARG A 71 -7.16 -17.35 5.64
CA ARG A 71 -6.15 -17.40 4.57
C ARG A 71 -6.30 -18.61 3.66
N GLU A 72 -7.15 -19.55 4.05
CA GLU A 72 -7.51 -20.74 3.29
C GLU A 72 -9.06 -20.89 3.23
N PRO A 73 -9.82 -19.87 2.77
CA PRO A 73 -11.28 -19.81 2.94
C PRO A 73 -12.06 -20.87 2.15
N ASP A 74 -11.46 -21.42 1.08
CA ASP A 74 -12.06 -22.48 0.25
C ASP A 74 -11.87 -23.89 0.84
N THR A 75 -11.21 -24.00 1.99
CA THR A 75 -10.99 -25.29 2.66
C THR A 75 -12.33 -25.82 3.15
N GLN A 76 -12.71 -26.99 2.63
CA GLN A 76 -13.87 -27.70 3.17
C GLN A 76 -13.60 -28.13 4.60
N THR A 77 -14.48 -27.72 5.50
CA THR A 77 -14.34 -27.97 6.93
C THR A 77 -15.60 -28.58 7.51
N GLU A 78 -15.40 -29.47 8.49
CA GLU A 78 -16.44 -29.94 9.40
C GLU A 78 -16.25 -29.27 10.76
N THR A 79 -17.34 -28.96 11.45
CA THR A 79 -17.27 -28.33 12.78
C THR A 79 -17.26 -29.40 13.87
N LEU A 80 -16.27 -29.34 14.77
CA LEU A 80 -16.24 -30.12 16.00
C LEU A 80 -16.56 -29.23 17.19
N SER A 81 -17.63 -29.56 17.92
CA SER A 81 -18.00 -28.87 19.15
C SER A 81 -17.41 -29.59 20.37
N ILE A 82 -16.61 -28.89 21.17
CA ILE A 82 -15.94 -29.40 22.36
C ILE A 82 -16.57 -28.74 23.59
N LYS A 83 -17.12 -29.53 24.51
CA LYS A 83 -17.88 -29.05 25.66
C LYS A 83 -17.22 -29.38 27.00
N TRP A 84 -17.35 -28.48 27.97
CA TRP A 84 -16.93 -28.65 29.36
C TRP A 84 -17.91 -27.94 30.32
N LEU A 85 -17.83 -28.23 31.62
CA LEU A 85 -18.68 -27.62 32.64
C LEU A 85 -18.21 -26.21 33.01
N ALA A 86 -19.15 -25.28 33.21
CA ALA A 86 -18.87 -23.93 33.69
C ALA A 86 -18.39 -23.88 35.16
N PHE A 87 -18.65 -24.93 35.94
CA PHE A 87 -18.22 -24.98 37.34
C PHE A 87 -16.70 -25.22 37.46
N PRO A 88 -15.98 -24.40 38.26
CA PRO A 88 -14.53 -24.50 38.47
C PRO A 88 -14.09 -25.84 39.04
N LYS A 89 -13.37 -26.64 38.23
CA LYS A 89 -12.94 -27.99 38.63
C LYS A 89 -12.03 -28.00 39.85
N ASN A 90 -11.19 -26.98 39.99
CA ASN A 90 -10.26 -26.80 41.10
C ASN A 90 -10.95 -26.73 42.48
N LEU A 91 -12.27 -26.48 42.52
CA LEU A 91 -13.06 -26.38 43.74
C LEU A 91 -13.84 -27.65 44.08
N ASP A 92 -13.92 -28.66 43.20
CA ASP A 92 -14.82 -29.82 43.38
C ASP A 92 -14.65 -30.56 44.71
N THR A 93 -13.43 -30.62 45.23
CA THR A 93 -13.08 -31.34 46.46
C THR A 93 -13.14 -30.46 47.71
N LYS A 94 -13.51 -29.18 47.61
CA LYS A 94 -13.58 -28.25 48.75
C LYS A 94 -14.95 -28.36 49.45
N GLN A 95 -14.97 -28.39 50.77
CA GLN A 95 -16.23 -28.46 51.53
C GLN A 95 -17.13 -27.24 51.33
N ASN A 96 -16.55 -26.04 51.21
CA ASN A 96 -17.25 -24.78 50.98
C ASN A 96 -17.28 -24.35 49.49
N LYS A 97 -17.17 -25.33 48.57
CA LYS A 97 -17.00 -25.07 47.13
C LYS A 97 -18.05 -24.13 46.52
N TRP A 98 -19.31 -24.22 46.96
CA TRP A 98 -20.39 -23.40 46.42
C TRP A 98 -20.19 -21.91 46.70
N ALA A 99 -19.81 -21.58 47.93
CA ALA A 99 -19.55 -20.21 48.34
C ALA A 99 -18.28 -19.65 47.70
N LEU A 100 -17.24 -20.49 47.55
CA LEU A 100 -15.99 -20.10 46.89
C LEU A 100 -16.19 -19.86 45.39
N ALA A 101 -16.97 -20.70 44.70
CA ALA A 101 -17.22 -20.57 43.27
C ALA A 101 -18.04 -19.32 42.92
N ASP A 102 -18.90 -18.84 43.82
CA ASP A 102 -19.62 -17.56 43.65
C ASP A 102 -18.69 -16.33 43.79
N GLN A 103 -17.43 -16.50 44.18
CA GLN A 103 -16.44 -15.44 44.15
C GLN A 103 -15.82 -15.38 42.75
N ARG A 104 -15.89 -14.20 42.13
CA ARG A 104 -15.50 -14.00 40.74
C ARG A 104 -14.06 -14.38 40.42
N SER A 105 -13.14 -14.22 41.37
CA SER A 105 -11.73 -14.64 41.24
C SER A 105 -11.54 -16.15 41.08
N ASN A 106 -12.52 -16.97 41.45
CA ASN A 106 -12.48 -18.41 41.33
C ASN A 106 -13.22 -18.96 40.10
N GLN A 107 -13.87 -18.12 39.29
CA GLN A 107 -14.66 -18.52 38.12
C GLN A 107 -13.75 -18.68 36.89
N ASP A 108 -13.00 -19.78 36.83
CA ASP A 108 -11.87 -19.94 35.89
C ASP A 108 -12.15 -20.81 34.64
N GLU A 109 -13.41 -21.08 34.29
CA GLU A 109 -13.83 -22.02 33.21
C GLU A 109 -14.55 -21.36 32.01
N TYR A 110 -13.99 -20.27 31.43
CA TYR A 110 -14.57 -19.53 30.29
C TYR A 110 -16.07 -19.20 30.43
N CYS A 111 -16.52 -19.00 31.67
CA CYS A 111 -17.84 -18.55 32.05
C CYS A 111 -17.73 -17.89 33.42
N GLU A 112 -18.24 -16.66 33.51
CA GLU A 112 -18.34 -15.93 34.77
C GLU A 112 -19.82 -15.62 35.05
N TRP A 113 -20.17 -15.47 36.32
CA TRP A 113 -21.52 -15.16 36.74
C TRP A 113 -21.59 -14.27 37.96
N GLU A 114 -22.72 -13.59 38.08
CA GLU A 114 -23.06 -12.75 39.22
C GLU A 114 -24.47 -13.08 39.72
N VAL A 115 -24.66 -12.91 41.04
CA VAL A 115 -25.91 -13.26 41.72
C VAL A 115 -26.66 -12.02 42.19
N GLU A 116 -27.98 -12.05 42.05
CA GLU A 116 -28.91 -11.11 42.64
C GLU A 116 -29.64 -11.78 43.80
N ARG A 117 -29.87 -11.06 44.90
CA ARG A 117 -30.52 -11.60 46.10
C ARG A 117 -31.61 -10.68 46.60
N ILE A 118 -32.66 -11.27 47.18
CA ILE A 118 -33.68 -10.57 47.98
C ILE A 118 -33.53 -11.09 49.41
N GLY A 119 -33.01 -10.25 50.32
CA GLY A 119 -32.56 -10.70 51.63
C GLY A 119 -31.44 -11.74 51.50
N SER A 120 -31.59 -12.90 52.13
CA SER A 120 -30.65 -14.02 52.02
C SER A 120 -30.95 -14.97 50.85
N GLU A 121 -32.09 -14.81 50.18
CA GLU A 121 -32.56 -15.72 49.15
C GLU A 121 -31.99 -15.37 47.77
N LEU A 122 -31.60 -16.39 47.01
CA LEU A 122 -31.16 -16.24 45.63
C LEU A 122 -32.35 -15.83 44.75
N LYS A 123 -32.23 -14.71 44.03
CA LYS A 123 -33.27 -14.18 43.14
C LYS A 123 -32.96 -14.46 41.68
N SER A 124 -31.74 -14.16 41.24
CA SER A 124 -31.31 -14.45 39.88
C SER A 124 -29.81 -14.73 39.80
N VAL A 125 -29.41 -15.39 38.72
CA VAL A 125 -27.99 -15.60 38.37
C VAL A 125 -27.82 -15.26 36.90
N THR A 126 -26.88 -14.36 36.61
CA THR A 126 -26.56 -13.94 35.24
C THR A 126 -25.19 -14.50 34.87
N PHE A 127 -25.14 -15.32 33.82
CA PHE A 127 -23.94 -15.96 33.28
C PHE A 127 -23.50 -15.27 31.98
N THR A 128 -22.20 -15.09 31.79
CA THR A 128 -21.61 -14.56 30.54
C THR A 128 -20.39 -15.38 30.11
N THR A 129 -20.26 -15.57 28.80
CA THR A 129 -19.04 -16.05 28.13
C THR A 129 -18.42 -14.97 27.24
N GLU A 130 -18.94 -13.74 27.31
CA GLU A 130 -18.44 -12.63 26.50
C GLU A 130 -17.01 -12.26 26.91
N LEU A 131 -16.17 -12.02 25.91
CA LEU A 131 -14.73 -11.81 26.08
C LEU A 131 -14.40 -10.32 26.25
N PRO A 132 -13.45 -9.95 27.13
CA PRO A 132 -13.09 -8.56 27.36
C PRO A 132 -12.60 -7.85 26.09
N GLU A 133 -11.91 -8.56 25.19
CA GLU A 133 -11.38 -7.98 23.95
C GLU A 133 -12.48 -7.45 23.02
N TYR A 134 -13.69 -8.02 23.09
CA TYR A 134 -14.81 -7.52 22.29
C TYR A 134 -15.25 -6.12 22.76
N TYR A 135 -15.29 -5.89 24.07
CA TYR A 135 -15.67 -4.61 24.66
C TYR A 135 -14.56 -3.56 24.48
N THR A 136 -13.31 -3.96 24.64
CA THR A 136 -12.15 -3.12 24.30
C THR A 136 -12.18 -2.74 22.81
N PHE A 137 -12.55 -3.68 21.93
CA PHE A 137 -12.70 -3.40 20.52
C PHE A 137 -13.82 -2.38 20.24
N LEU A 138 -15.00 -2.54 20.85
CA LEU A 138 -16.11 -1.59 20.73
C LEU A 138 -15.69 -0.16 21.13
N ALA A 139 -14.96 0.00 22.23
CA ALA A 139 -14.42 1.30 22.63
C ALA A 139 -13.38 1.85 21.65
N SER A 140 -12.56 0.99 21.05
CA SER A 140 -11.52 1.41 20.11
C SER A 140 -12.05 1.97 18.78
N ILE A 141 -13.26 1.56 18.37
CA ILE A 141 -13.89 2.01 17.12
C ILE A 141 -14.86 3.17 17.33
N ASP A 142 -15.24 3.46 18.58
CA ASP A 142 -16.19 4.48 18.98
C ASP A 142 -15.68 5.18 20.24
N LYS A 143 -14.81 6.18 20.06
CA LYS A 143 -14.11 6.88 21.15
C LYS A 143 -15.03 7.63 22.11
N LYS A 144 -16.24 8.02 21.66
CA LYS A 144 -17.26 8.64 22.52
C LYS A 144 -17.95 7.61 23.41
N GLY A 145 -17.82 6.33 23.07
CA GLY A 145 -18.39 5.23 23.82
C GLY A 145 -19.88 5.01 23.56
N ASP A 146 -20.50 5.65 22.56
CA ASP A 146 -21.96 5.61 22.37
C ASP A 146 -22.48 4.16 22.22
N ARG A 147 -21.82 3.34 21.38
CA ARG A 147 -22.22 1.94 21.21
C ARG A 147 -21.97 1.10 22.47
N LEU A 148 -20.87 1.36 23.16
CA LEU A 148 -20.52 0.65 24.39
C LEU A 148 -21.50 1.01 25.53
N LEU A 149 -21.87 2.29 25.64
CA LEU A 149 -22.86 2.81 26.57
C LEU A 149 -24.22 2.17 26.33
N GLN A 150 -24.65 2.12 25.07
CA GLN A 150 -25.90 1.45 24.70
C GLN A 150 -25.87 -0.02 25.12
N LEU A 151 -24.80 -0.74 24.82
CA LEU A 151 -24.64 -2.14 25.23
C LEU A 151 -24.70 -2.30 26.76
N TYR A 152 -24.05 -1.42 27.52
CA TYR A 152 -24.08 -1.47 28.98
C TYR A 152 -25.48 -1.23 29.54
N ASN A 153 -26.24 -0.28 28.99
CA ASN A 153 -27.63 -0.02 29.38
C ASN A 153 -28.56 -1.18 28.99
N ASP A 154 -28.36 -1.79 27.82
CA ASP A 154 -29.12 -2.98 27.39
C ASP A 154 -28.89 -4.16 28.35
N LEU A 155 -27.65 -4.33 28.83
CA LEU A 155 -27.26 -5.40 29.75
C LEU A 155 -27.73 -5.17 31.20
N ASN A 156 -27.99 -3.90 31.55
CA ASN A 156 -28.21 -3.44 32.91
C ASN A 156 -29.37 -2.42 32.98
N PRO A 157 -30.58 -2.77 32.49
CA PRO A 157 -31.69 -1.82 32.36
C PRO A 157 -32.20 -1.27 33.69
N GLN A 158 -31.78 -1.86 34.82
CA GLN A 158 -32.09 -1.38 36.16
C GLN A 158 -31.18 -0.24 36.66
N TYR A 159 -30.15 0.13 35.88
CA TYR A 159 -29.22 1.20 36.21
C TYR A 159 -29.22 2.28 35.13
N ASP A 160 -28.93 3.52 35.54
CA ASP A 160 -28.64 4.63 34.64
C ASP A 160 -27.12 4.71 34.44
N VAL A 161 -26.61 3.97 33.46
CA VAL A 161 -25.17 3.88 33.18
C VAL A 161 -24.75 5.08 32.33
N THR A 162 -23.68 5.78 32.72
CA THR A 162 -23.09 6.87 31.92
C THR A 162 -21.78 6.47 31.25
N THR A 163 -21.31 7.27 30.28
CA THR A 163 -20.01 7.08 29.63
C THR A 163 -18.84 7.13 30.61
N GLU A 164 -18.90 8.04 31.58
CA GLU A 164 -17.86 8.23 32.62
C GLU A 164 -17.80 7.05 33.59
N ASP A 165 -18.88 6.25 33.70
CA ASP A 165 -18.85 5.03 34.49
C ASP A 165 -18.01 3.93 33.83
N ILE A 166 -17.94 3.90 32.50
CA ILE A 166 -17.37 2.79 31.72
C ILE A 166 -16.09 3.15 30.97
N LEU A 167 -15.75 4.44 30.85
CA LEU A 167 -14.54 4.94 30.22
C LEU A 167 -13.66 5.72 31.22
N ASP A 168 -12.35 5.55 31.12
CA ASP A 168 -11.33 6.43 31.70
C ASP A 168 -10.71 7.27 30.56
N GLY A 169 -11.24 8.48 30.37
CA GLY A 169 -11.01 9.27 29.15
C GLY A 169 -11.59 8.58 27.92
N GLU A 170 -10.75 8.26 26.93
CA GLU A 170 -11.15 7.48 25.74
C GLU A 170 -10.91 5.97 25.89
N LYS A 171 -10.42 5.50 27.05
CA LYS A 171 -10.05 4.09 27.25
C LYS A 171 -11.15 3.34 28.00
N TYR A 172 -11.45 2.14 27.54
CA TYR A 172 -12.41 1.28 28.22
C TYR A 172 -11.92 0.82 29.61
N ASN A 173 -12.73 1.06 30.64
CA ASN A 173 -12.54 0.52 31.97
C ASN A 173 -13.30 -0.80 32.12
N GLY A 174 -12.65 -1.93 31.79
CA GLY A 174 -13.25 -3.26 31.94
C GLY A 174 -13.54 -3.69 33.38
N ALA A 175 -13.00 -2.97 34.38
CA ALA A 175 -13.21 -3.20 35.80
C ALA A 175 -14.18 -2.18 36.43
N ASN A 176 -15.03 -1.56 35.63
CA ASN A 176 -16.06 -0.62 36.11
C ASN A 176 -17.06 -1.28 37.06
N ARG A 177 -17.84 -0.44 37.77
CA ARG A 177 -18.81 -0.86 38.80
C ARG A 177 -19.98 -1.71 38.30
N PHE A 178 -20.18 -1.84 36.99
CA PHE A 178 -21.21 -2.69 36.37
C PHE A 178 -20.63 -3.99 35.78
N ASN A 179 -19.32 -4.20 35.92
CA ASN A 179 -18.66 -5.41 35.46
C ASN A 179 -17.72 -6.04 36.49
N SER A 180 -17.19 -5.30 37.47
CA SER A 180 -16.28 -5.82 38.50
C SER A 180 -16.50 -5.15 39.86
N ARG A 181 -16.08 -5.83 40.93
CA ARG A 181 -16.18 -5.35 42.32
C ARG A 181 -14.92 -4.57 42.72
N PRO A 182 -15.02 -3.31 43.19
CA PRO A 182 -13.88 -2.62 43.78
C PRO A 182 -13.50 -3.26 45.13
N GLY A 183 -12.21 -3.59 45.35
CA GLY A 183 -11.65 -3.69 46.69
C GLY A 183 -11.84 -4.98 47.51
N GLY A 184 -12.16 -6.14 46.91
CA GLY A 184 -11.98 -7.45 47.55
C GLY A 184 -12.93 -7.83 48.72
N GLU A 185 -13.67 -6.89 49.30
CA GLU A 185 -14.73 -7.15 50.29
C GLU A 185 -16.10 -6.62 49.82
N TYR A 186 -17.15 -7.41 50.09
CA TYR A 186 -18.49 -7.36 49.49
C TYR A 186 -19.19 -5.99 49.60
N PRO A 187 -19.41 -5.34 48.44
CA PRO A 187 -20.78 -5.18 47.95
C PRO A 187 -21.06 -6.05 46.71
N THR A 188 -22.26 -6.61 46.64
CA THR A 188 -22.78 -7.37 45.49
C THR A 188 -23.01 -6.43 44.30
N LEU A 189 -22.75 -6.89 43.07
CA LEU A 189 -23.11 -6.16 41.84
C LEU A 189 -24.62 -6.29 41.52
N ALA A 190 -25.41 -6.87 42.43
CA ALA A 190 -26.84 -7.16 42.30
C ALA A 190 -27.23 -7.79 40.95
N GLY A 191 -26.46 -8.79 40.52
CA GLY A 191 -26.67 -9.52 39.25
C GLY A 191 -26.13 -8.82 38.00
N SER A 192 -25.46 -7.66 38.14
CA SER A 192 -24.79 -6.94 37.05
C SER A 192 -23.43 -7.58 36.69
N ILE A 193 -23.27 -7.90 35.42
CA ILE A 193 -22.06 -8.46 34.83
C ILE A 193 -22.12 -8.14 33.34
N ALA A 194 -21.03 -7.72 32.70
CA ALA A 194 -21.01 -7.48 31.25
C ALA A 194 -20.27 -8.62 30.54
N HIS A 195 -18.98 -8.77 30.83
CA HIS A 195 -18.08 -9.74 30.21
C HIS A 195 -17.13 -10.34 31.24
N MET A 196 -16.38 -11.37 30.85
CA MET A 196 -15.39 -12.00 31.72
C MET A 196 -14.23 -11.05 32.02
N ILE A 197 -13.71 -11.08 33.26
CA ILE A 197 -12.57 -10.23 33.70
C ILE A 197 -11.32 -11.04 34.04
N SER A 198 -11.40 -12.37 34.03
CA SER A 198 -10.26 -13.24 34.27
C SER A 198 -9.17 -13.06 33.20
N ASN A 199 -7.92 -12.85 33.64
CA ASN A 199 -6.75 -12.67 32.78
C ASN A 199 -6.38 -13.91 31.96
N ASN A 200 -6.96 -15.08 32.27
CA ASN A 200 -6.60 -16.37 31.68
C ASN A 200 -7.74 -16.98 30.83
N ASN A 201 -8.83 -16.23 30.62
CA ASN A 201 -10.01 -16.62 29.83
C ASN A 201 -10.25 -15.62 28.69
N THR A 202 -9.19 -15.33 27.94
CA THR A 202 -9.19 -14.33 26.86
C THR A 202 -9.43 -14.97 25.49
N LEU A 203 -9.79 -14.17 24.49
CA LEU A 203 -9.92 -14.62 23.10
C LEU A 203 -8.59 -15.18 22.59
N ARG A 204 -7.51 -14.47 22.93
CA ARG A 204 -6.15 -14.86 22.55
C ARG A 204 -5.76 -16.20 23.17
N ASP A 205 -6.02 -16.40 24.46
CA ASP A 205 -5.69 -17.66 25.15
C ASP A 205 -6.48 -18.83 24.56
N LEU A 206 -7.75 -18.61 24.20
CA LEU A 206 -8.56 -19.64 23.55
C LEU A 206 -8.00 -20.00 22.17
N ALA A 207 -7.62 -19.00 21.36
CA ALA A 207 -7.01 -19.24 20.06
C ALA A 207 -5.65 -19.97 20.18
N GLU A 208 -4.82 -19.55 21.13
CA GLU A 208 -3.53 -20.17 21.41
C GLU A 208 -3.69 -21.62 21.89
N LEU A 209 -4.65 -21.89 22.77
CA LEU A 209 -4.98 -23.24 23.22
C LEU A 209 -5.36 -24.15 22.03
N VAL A 210 -6.19 -23.67 21.10
CA VAL A 210 -6.54 -24.45 19.89
C VAL A 210 -5.31 -24.73 19.03
N ILE A 211 -4.45 -23.72 18.82
CA ILE A 211 -3.22 -23.85 18.02
C ILE A 211 -2.27 -24.85 18.68
N ASP A 212 -1.99 -24.71 19.97
CA ASP A 212 -1.05 -25.56 20.70
C ASP A 212 -1.55 -26.99 20.80
N SER A 213 -2.87 -27.18 20.92
CA SER A 213 -3.50 -28.50 20.90
C SER A 213 -3.30 -29.25 19.57
N SER A 214 -2.96 -28.55 18.49
CA SER A 214 -2.64 -29.15 17.19
C SER A 214 -1.19 -29.68 17.07
N ILE A 215 -0.37 -29.47 18.10
CA ILE A 215 1.01 -29.93 18.15
C ILE A 215 1.04 -31.33 18.75
N LEU A 216 1.70 -32.25 18.05
CA LEU A 216 1.87 -33.63 18.52
C LEU A 216 3.08 -33.73 19.44
N HIS A 217 2.86 -34.15 20.67
CA HIS A 217 3.91 -34.38 21.66
C HIS A 217 4.11 -35.88 21.89
N LYS A 218 5.36 -36.26 22.20
CA LYS A 218 5.74 -37.62 22.57
C LYS A 218 6.23 -37.66 24.01
N ASP A 219 5.98 -38.78 24.69
CA ASP A 219 6.56 -39.08 26.00
C ASP A 219 8.02 -39.51 25.88
N GLU A 220 8.66 -39.79 27.02
CA GLU A 220 10.07 -40.22 27.10
C GLU A 220 10.34 -41.55 26.39
N ASN A 221 9.28 -42.36 26.17
CA ASN A 221 9.35 -43.63 25.47
C ASN A 221 9.06 -43.48 23.96
N GLY A 222 8.84 -42.25 23.46
CA GLY A 222 8.55 -41.96 22.06
C GLY A 222 7.09 -42.18 21.65
N ASN A 223 6.18 -42.50 22.59
CA ASN A 223 4.76 -42.67 22.31
C ASN A 223 4.03 -41.32 22.30
N TYR A 224 2.99 -41.19 21.47
CA TYR A 224 2.17 -39.97 21.49
C TYR A 224 1.45 -39.79 22.82
N ILE A 225 1.54 -38.58 23.37
CA ILE A 225 0.79 -38.20 24.57
C ILE A 225 -0.66 -37.97 24.18
N THR A 226 -1.58 -38.66 24.84
CA THR A 226 -3.03 -38.61 24.54
C THR A 226 -3.86 -38.05 25.69
N ASN A 227 -3.31 -38.04 26.91
CA ASN A 227 -3.98 -37.47 28.07
C ASN A 227 -3.92 -35.94 28.02
N GLY A 228 -5.08 -35.29 28.11
CA GLY A 228 -5.19 -33.83 28.04
C GLY A 228 -4.33 -33.08 29.06
N ARG A 229 -4.21 -33.57 30.31
CA ARG A 229 -3.41 -32.87 31.33
C ARG A 229 -1.91 -32.98 31.07
N GLN A 230 -1.46 -34.14 30.60
CA GLN A 230 -0.08 -34.33 30.20
C GLN A 230 0.28 -33.50 28.95
N LEU A 231 -0.68 -33.34 28.02
CA LEU A 231 -0.53 -32.44 26.88
C LEU A 231 -0.35 -30.99 27.35
N ILE A 232 -1.22 -30.49 28.22
CA ILE A 232 -1.11 -29.13 28.80
C ILE A 232 0.24 -28.94 29.51
N GLN A 233 0.73 -29.95 30.24
CA GLN A 233 2.04 -29.89 30.88
C GLN A 233 3.20 -29.73 29.88
N LYS A 234 3.08 -30.32 28.67
CA LYS A 234 4.11 -30.21 27.61
C LYS A 234 4.01 -28.91 26.80
N MET A 235 2.87 -28.23 26.84
CA MET A 235 2.66 -26.95 26.15
C MET A 235 3.28 -25.76 26.90
N GLU A 236 4.02 -25.99 27.99
CA GLU A 236 4.56 -24.94 28.89
C GLU A 236 3.46 -24.04 29.48
N ASN A 237 2.23 -24.53 29.52
CA ASN A 237 1.10 -23.84 30.11
C ASN A 237 1.16 -23.85 31.64
N SER A 238 0.52 -22.86 32.26
CA SER A 238 0.53 -22.69 33.71
C SER A 238 0.06 -23.97 34.46
N PRO A 239 0.58 -24.25 35.67
CA PRO A 239 0.07 -25.34 36.50
C PRO A 239 -1.44 -25.26 36.79
N GLN A 240 -2.03 -24.07 36.68
CA GLN A 240 -3.47 -23.84 36.86
C GLN A 240 -4.28 -24.41 35.68
N SER A 241 -3.80 -24.30 34.44
CA SER A 241 -4.47 -24.84 33.24
C SER A 241 -4.69 -26.35 33.31
N GLN A 242 -3.79 -27.10 33.96
CA GLN A 242 -3.93 -28.55 34.16
C GLN A 242 -5.09 -28.93 35.09
N LYS A 243 -5.53 -27.99 35.94
CA LYS A 243 -6.57 -28.19 36.93
C LYS A 243 -7.96 -27.81 36.43
N ARG A 244 -8.08 -27.22 35.24
CA ARG A 244 -9.35 -26.82 34.59
C ARG A 244 -10.09 -28.00 33.94
N ASN A 245 -11.36 -27.79 33.60
CA ASN A 245 -12.16 -28.62 32.72
C ASN A 245 -11.88 -28.27 31.24
N SER A 246 -11.81 -26.98 30.89
CA SER A 246 -11.61 -26.52 29.50
C SER A 246 -10.33 -27.07 28.86
N ASP A 247 -9.17 -26.67 29.38
CA ASP A 247 -7.89 -26.79 28.66
C ASP A 247 -7.52 -28.25 28.37
N PRO A 248 -7.58 -29.19 29.34
CA PRO A 248 -7.32 -30.61 29.07
C PRO A 248 -8.33 -31.24 28.11
N THR A 249 -9.58 -30.80 28.15
CA THR A 249 -10.65 -31.32 27.28
C THR A 249 -10.44 -30.87 25.84
N VAL A 250 -10.15 -29.58 25.62
CA VAL A 250 -9.82 -29.02 24.30
C VAL A 250 -8.55 -29.69 23.74
N ALA A 251 -7.50 -29.78 24.55
CA ALA A 251 -6.23 -30.37 24.13
C ALA A 251 -6.37 -31.82 23.67
N SER A 252 -7.02 -32.66 24.48
CA SER A 252 -7.19 -34.08 24.13
C SER A 252 -8.08 -34.30 22.91
N ASN A 253 -9.17 -33.52 22.76
CA ASN A 253 -10.09 -33.64 21.63
C ASN A 253 -9.43 -33.22 20.31
N ILE A 254 -8.77 -32.05 20.25
CA ILE A 254 -8.08 -31.57 19.05
C ILE A 254 -6.92 -32.51 18.69
N ASN A 255 -6.10 -32.87 19.67
CA ASN A 255 -4.94 -33.74 19.44
C ASN A 255 -5.37 -35.12 18.90
N ALA A 256 -6.50 -35.67 19.38
CA ALA A 256 -7.05 -36.91 18.83
C ALA A 256 -7.40 -36.79 17.33
N ARG A 257 -7.93 -35.65 16.88
CA ARG A 257 -8.23 -35.42 15.44
C ARG A 257 -6.97 -35.27 14.62
N VAL A 258 -5.99 -34.54 15.15
CA VAL A 258 -4.71 -34.34 14.46
C VAL A 258 -3.93 -35.64 14.30
N ARG A 259 -3.92 -36.51 15.33
CA ARG A 259 -3.35 -37.87 15.21
C ARG A 259 -4.08 -38.72 14.17
N GLY A 260 -5.35 -38.44 13.92
CA GLY A 260 -6.16 -39.01 12.84
C GLY A 260 -5.98 -38.33 11.48
N ASN A 261 -4.87 -37.60 11.27
CA ASN A 261 -4.53 -36.93 10.01
C ASN A 261 -5.53 -35.82 9.60
N LYS A 262 -6.03 -35.07 10.58
CA LYS A 262 -6.82 -33.85 10.36
C LYS A 262 -5.98 -32.60 10.58
N ARG A 263 -6.32 -31.52 9.89
CA ARG A 263 -5.88 -30.14 10.19
C ARG A 263 -6.99 -29.42 10.95
N VAL A 264 -6.64 -28.45 11.78
CA VAL A 264 -7.58 -27.74 12.66
C VAL A 264 -7.46 -26.23 12.48
N ALA A 265 -8.58 -25.50 12.56
CA ALA A 265 -8.62 -24.06 12.64
C ALA A 265 -9.59 -23.60 13.73
N VAL A 266 -9.45 -22.36 14.19
CA VAL A 266 -10.50 -21.68 14.96
C VAL A 266 -11.74 -21.49 14.08
N THR A 267 -12.94 -21.52 14.67
CA THR A 267 -14.17 -21.27 13.92
C THR A 267 -14.39 -19.80 13.61
N ASN A 268 -15.32 -19.57 12.69
CA ASN A 268 -15.94 -18.29 12.43
C ASN A 268 -17.44 -18.37 12.80
N PRO A 269 -17.89 -17.69 13.86
CA PRO A 269 -17.13 -16.82 14.76
C PRO A 269 -16.25 -17.58 15.78
N LEU A 270 -15.23 -16.90 16.29
CA LEU A 270 -14.35 -17.40 17.36
C LEU A 270 -14.93 -16.96 18.72
N GLY A 271 -15.09 -17.91 19.65
CA GLY A 271 -15.42 -17.63 21.04
C GLY A 271 -15.90 -18.88 21.80
N PRO A 272 -15.99 -18.80 23.14
CA PRO A 272 -16.70 -19.77 23.96
C PRO A 272 -18.19 -19.43 24.04
N TYR A 273 -19.05 -20.45 24.08
CA TYR A 273 -20.50 -20.28 24.05
C TYR A 273 -21.20 -21.19 25.06
N ILE A 274 -22.35 -20.76 25.57
CA ILE A 274 -23.24 -21.58 26.39
C ILE A 274 -23.94 -22.59 25.47
N LYS A 275 -23.50 -23.85 25.50
CA LYS A 275 -23.95 -24.90 24.57
C LYS A 275 -25.21 -25.62 25.05
N SER A 276 -25.34 -25.88 26.34
CA SER A 276 -26.51 -26.57 26.90
C SER A 276 -26.63 -26.37 28.40
N ILE A 277 -27.85 -26.51 28.92
CA ILE A 277 -28.17 -26.38 30.34
C ILE A 277 -29.00 -27.60 30.77
N GLU A 278 -28.59 -28.26 31.85
CA GLU A 278 -29.26 -29.45 32.39
C GLU A 278 -30.23 -29.10 33.51
N ASN A 279 -31.45 -28.69 33.15
CA ASN A 279 -32.47 -28.29 34.13
C ASN A 279 -32.98 -29.44 35.01
N SER A 280 -32.83 -30.69 34.57
CA SER A 280 -33.38 -31.87 35.27
C SER A 280 -32.85 -32.04 36.69
N LYS A 281 -31.70 -31.43 37.02
CA LYS A 281 -31.04 -31.50 38.32
C LYS A 281 -31.45 -30.39 39.28
N ILE A 282 -32.20 -29.39 38.81
CA ILE A 282 -32.74 -28.28 39.61
C ILE A 282 -34.20 -28.60 39.94
N LYS A 283 -34.50 -28.81 41.22
CA LYS A 283 -35.81 -29.30 41.69
C LYS A 283 -36.62 -28.21 42.37
N VAL A 284 -37.89 -28.11 42.01
CA VAL A 284 -38.85 -27.18 42.61
C VAL A 284 -40.18 -27.91 42.81
N PRO A 285 -40.84 -27.79 43.98
CA PRO A 285 -42.14 -28.42 44.19
C PRO A 285 -43.20 -27.94 43.18
N GLY A 286 -43.84 -28.88 42.47
CA GLY A 286 -44.99 -28.63 41.61
C GLY A 286 -44.72 -27.89 40.29
N THR A 287 -43.46 -27.72 39.88
CA THR A 287 -43.11 -27.03 38.63
C THR A 287 -41.73 -27.44 38.09
N HIS A 288 -41.42 -27.07 36.85
CA HIS A 288 -40.11 -27.23 36.23
C HIS A 288 -39.48 -25.85 35.97
N VAL A 289 -38.15 -25.80 35.85
CA VAL A 289 -37.41 -24.54 35.74
C VAL A 289 -37.12 -24.11 34.30
N ASP A 290 -37.59 -24.88 33.30
CA ASP A 290 -37.26 -24.62 31.89
C ASP A 290 -37.61 -23.21 31.41
N ASN A 291 -38.69 -22.64 31.93
CA ASN A 291 -39.17 -21.30 31.58
C ASN A 291 -38.59 -20.17 32.46
N TRP A 292 -37.56 -20.46 33.27
CA TRP A 292 -36.94 -19.48 34.18
C TRP A 292 -35.66 -18.88 33.59
N TRP A 293 -35.25 -19.34 32.41
CA TRP A 293 -34.09 -18.83 31.68
C TRP A 293 -34.49 -17.75 30.68
N THR A 294 -33.76 -16.65 30.67
CA THR A 294 -33.69 -15.71 29.54
C THR A 294 -32.30 -15.78 28.91
N PHE A 295 -32.24 -15.75 27.59
CA PHE A 295 -30.98 -15.67 26.86
C PHE A 295 -30.84 -14.26 26.31
N ASP A 296 -30.30 -13.38 27.14
CA ASP A 296 -30.28 -11.94 26.88
C ASP A 296 -29.43 -11.60 25.64
N ARG A 297 -28.46 -12.46 25.28
CA ARG A 297 -27.62 -12.29 24.08
C ARG A 297 -27.42 -13.62 23.35
N VAL A 298 -28.12 -13.74 22.23
CA VAL A 298 -28.05 -14.84 21.26
C VAL A 298 -27.75 -14.23 19.91
N GLY A 299 -26.67 -14.65 19.27
CA GLY A 299 -26.36 -14.12 17.94
C GLY A 299 -27.00 -14.95 16.82
N ALA A 300 -26.84 -14.48 15.58
CA ALA A 300 -27.63 -14.95 14.44
C ALA A 300 -27.43 -16.43 14.07
N ASP A 301 -26.33 -17.05 14.52
CA ASP A 301 -26.05 -18.47 14.31
C ASP A 301 -26.54 -19.38 15.46
N GLY A 302 -27.26 -18.81 16.42
CA GLY A 302 -27.82 -19.52 17.58
C GLY A 302 -26.85 -19.68 18.74
N HIS A 303 -25.61 -19.18 18.63
CA HIS A 303 -24.69 -19.13 19.77
C HIS A 303 -25.19 -18.19 20.86
N ARG A 304 -25.11 -18.66 22.10
CA ARG A 304 -25.55 -17.95 23.30
C ARG A 304 -24.31 -17.53 24.08
N VAL A 305 -24.20 -16.23 24.36
CA VAL A 305 -23.07 -15.67 25.12
C VAL A 305 -23.50 -15.15 26.49
N ARG A 306 -24.81 -14.99 26.73
CA ARG A 306 -25.36 -14.55 28.00
C ARG A 306 -26.67 -15.26 28.33
N ALA A 307 -26.81 -15.71 29.57
CA ALA A 307 -28.02 -16.35 30.08
C ALA A 307 -28.32 -15.90 31.51
N LYS A 308 -29.59 -15.57 31.80
CA LYS A 308 -30.05 -15.22 33.14
C LYS A 308 -31.09 -16.22 33.62
N PHE A 309 -30.85 -16.80 34.79
CA PHE A 309 -31.81 -17.65 35.50
C PHE A 309 -32.54 -16.83 36.56
N THR A 310 -33.86 -16.68 36.44
CA THR A 310 -34.65 -15.86 37.37
C THR A 310 -35.65 -16.71 38.13
N ILE A 311 -35.56 -16.68 39.46
CA ILE A 311 -36.49 -17.39 40.35
C ILE A 311 -37.73 -16.51 40.55
N PRO A 312 -38.94 -16.98 40.19
CA PRO A 312 -40.18 -16.24 40.47
C PRO A 312 -40.40 -16.07 41.98
N ASP A 313 -40.94 -14.94 42.41
CA ASP A 313 -41.01 -14.57 43.84
C ASP A 313 -41.68 -15.64 44.71
N ARG A 314 -42.74 -16.28 44.20
CA ARG A 314 -43.46 -17.36 44.89
C ARG A 314 -42.61 -18.61 45.18
N PHE A 315 -41.45 -18.75 44.53
CA PHE A 315 -40.53 -19.88 44.65
C PHE A 315 -39.19 -19.52 45.30
N LEU A 316 -39.00 -18.27 45.76
CA LEU A 316 -37.81 -17.87 46.51
C LEU A 316 -37.60 -18.80 47.72
N GLY A 317 -36.37 -19.27 47.89
CA GLY A 317 -35.98 -20.21 48.94
C GLY A 317 -36.51 -21.65 48.81
N LYS A 318 -37.27 -21.98 47.76
CA LYS A 318 -37.86 -23.32 47.54
C LYS A 318 -37.11 -24.19 46.53
N VAL A 319 -36.10 -23.64 45.86
CA VAL A 319 -35.29 -24.35 44.86
C VAL A 319 -34.30 -25.29 45.56
N LYS A 320 -34.22 -26.53 45.08
CA LYS A 320 -33.36 -27.58 45.62
C LYS A 320 -32.46 -28.18 44.53
N ASP A 321 -31.30 -28.69 44.94
CA ASP A 321 -30.43 -29.49 44.08
C ASP A 321 -30.96 -30.93 43.94
N GLU A 322 -30.23 -31.77 43.20
CA GLU A 322 -30.57 -33.18 42.98
C GLU A 322 -30.56 -34.04 44.25
N ASN A 323 -29.88 -33.57 45.31
CA ASN A 323 -29.78 -34.22 46.61
C ASN A 323 -30.80 -33.68 47.62
N GLY A 324 -31.65 -32.73 47.21
CA GLY A 324 -32.66 -32.11 48.06
C GLY A 324 -32.15 -30.97 48.96
N ASN A 325 -30.90 -30.54 48.79
CA ASN A 325 -30.33 -29.40 49.50
C ASN A 325 -30.86 -28.10 48.90
N LYS A 326 -31.00 -27.06 49.73
CA LYS A 326 -31.42 -25.74 49.27
C LYS A 326 -30.36 -25.12 48.34
N VAL A 327 -30.79 -24.60 47.19
CA VAL A 327 -29.92 -23.82 46.30
C VAL A 327 -29.76 -22.41 46.86
N VAL A 328 -28.56 -22.11 47.35
CA VAL A 328 -28.23 -20.82 48.00
C VAL A 328 -27.26 -19.98 47.15
N TYR A 329 -26.40 -20.63 46.38
CA TYR A 329 -25.34 -20.01 45.57
C TYR A 329 -25.60 -20.21 44.08
N GLY A 330 -25.17 -19.25 43.25
CA GLY A 330 -25.32 -19.35 41.79
C GLY A 330 -24.50 -20.50 41.19
N SER A 331 -23.42 -20.88 41.86
CA SER A 331 -22.57 -22.02 41.55
C SER A 331 -23.30 -23.37 41.52
N HIS A 332 -24.40 -23.53 42.28
CA HIS A 332 -25.25 -24.74 42.17
C HIS A 332 -25.94 -24.85 40.81
N ILE A 333 -26.19 -23.72 40.16
CA ILE A 333 -26.75 -23.67 38.81
C ILE A 333 -25.61 -23.80 37.79
N ALA A 334 -24.45 -23.17 38.03
CA ALA A 334 -23.28 -23.21 37.15
C ALA A 334 -22.80 -24.64 36.83
N GLN A 335 -22.85 -25.56 37.80
CA GLN A 335 -22.48 -26.97 37.59
C GLN A 335 -23.37 -27.74 36.61
N HIS A 336 -24.47 -27.14 36.14
CA HIS A 336 -25.37 -27.72 35.15
C HIS A 336 -25.31 -26.99 33.81
N ILE A 337 -24.35 -26.08 33.63
CA ILE A 337 -24.15 -25.32 32.40
C ILE A 337 -22.92 -25.88 31.68
N TRP A 338 -23.13 -26.25 30.42
CA TRP A 338 -22.07 -26.68 29.53
C TRP A 338 -21.65 -25.54 28.61
N ILE A 339 -20.39 -25.17 28.72
CA ILE A 339 -19.71 -24.22 27.83
C ILE A 339 -19.01 -25.02 26.73
N GLY A 340 -18.76 -24.40 25.59
CA GLY A 340 -17.94 -25.04 24.57
C GLY A 340 -17.36 -24.09 23.57
N VAL A 341 -16.31 -24.57 22.92
CA VAL A 341 -15.70 -23.95 21.73
C VAL A 341 -15.96 -24.86 20.54
N ASP A 342 -16.19 -24.25 19.39
CA ASP A 342 -16.21 -24.98 18.13
C ASP A 342 -14.86 -24.82 17.42
N VAL A 343 -14.41 -25.86 16.74
CA VAL A 343 -13.21 -25.83 15.90
C VAL A 343 -13.53 -26.38 14.52
N ALA A 344 -12.89 -25.83 13.49
CA ALA A 344 -13.04 -26.30 12.12
C ALA A 344 -11.97 -27.38 11.84
N LEU A 345 -12.39 -28.52 11.30
CA LEU A 345 -11.52 -29.64 10.93
C LEU A 345 -11.48 -29.79 9.41
N ALA A 346 -10.30 -30.02 8.84
CA ALA A 346 -10.12 -30.36 7.43
C ALA A 346 -9.33 -31.66 7.30
N ASP A 347 -9.57 -32.45 6.26
CA ASP A 347 -8.72 -33.62 5.98
C ASP A 347 -7.31 -33.17 5.56
N ALA A 348 -6.27 -33.80 6.10
CA ALA A 348 -4.89 -33.52 5.67
C ALA A 348 -4.64 -33.96 4.22
N SER A 349 -5.48 -34.85 3.67
CA SER A 349 -5.47 -35.30 2.28
C SER A 349 -6.53 -34.63 1.40
N SER A 350 -7.40 -33.76 1.93
CA SER A 350 -8.29 -32.95 1.08
C SER A 350 -7.39 -31.99 0.32
N PRO A 351 -7.17 -32.21 -0.97
CA PRO A 351 -6.39 -31.28 -1.74
C PRO A 351 -7.22 -30.00 -1.78
N SER A 352 -6.61 -28.86 -1.46
CA SER A 352 -6.84 -27.71 -2.35
C SER A 352 -6.72 -28.30 -3.76
N THR A 353 -7.79 -28.23 -4.56
CA THR A 353 -7.78 -28.66 -5.97
C THR A 353 -6.38 -28.51 -6.53
N ALA A 354 -5.77 -29.63 -6.92
CA ALA A 354 -4.33 -29.77 -7.11
C ALA A 354 -3.71 -28.64 -7.94
N SER A 355 -3.31 -27.56 -7.27
CA SER A 355 -2.22 -26.71 -7.71
C SER A 355 -0.99 -27.41 -7.18
N LYS A 356 -0.20 -27.99 -8.08
CA LYS A 356 1.24 -28.25 -7.86
C LYS A 356 1.81 -27.18 -6.92
N ALA A 357 2.67 -27.60 -5.99
CA ALA A 357 3.29 -26.73 -4.99
C ALA A 357 3.62 -25.35 -5.60
N PRO A 358 3.16 -24.24 -4.99
CA PRO A 358 3.36 -22.92 -5.56
C PRO A 358 4.85 -22.70 -5.81
N GLN A 359 5.20 -22.25 -7.02
CA GLN A 359 6.58 -22.04 -7.41
C GLN A 359 7.27 -21.09 -6.42
N THR A 360 8.53 -21.37 -6.10
CA THR A 360 9.36 -20.42 -5.35
C THR A 360 9.51 -19.15 -6.18
N VAL A 361 8.87 -18.05 -5.75
CA VAL A 361 9.08 -16.73 -6.35
C VAL A 361 10.47 -16.26 -5.95
N LEU A 362 11.32 -15.97 -6.94
CA LEU A 362 12.66 -15.45 -6.70
C LEU A 362 12.62 -13.92 -6.77
N SER A 363 13.47 -13.26 -5.99
CA SER A 363 13.69 -11.83 -6.03
C SER A 363 15.10 -11.49 -6.49
N TYR A 364 15.21 -10.46 -7.32
CA TYR A 364 16.47 -9.88 -7.76
C TYR A 364 16.32 -8.36 -7.80
N ILE A 365 16.63 -7.71 -6.69
CA ILE A 365 16.55 -6.24 -6.57
C ILE A 365 17.95 -5.70 -6.83
N GLU A 366 18.10 -4.95 -7.92
CA GLU A 366 19.37 -4.34 -8.30
C GLU A 366 19.87 -3.41 -7.18
N GLY A 367 21.13 -3.53 -6.79
CA GLY A 367 21.70 -2.83 -5.63
C GLY A 367 21.63 -3.61 -4.31
N ARG A 368 20.66 -4.52 -4.14
CA ARG A 368 20.55 -5.38 -2.93
C ARG A 368 21.04 -6.80 -3.16
N HIS A 369 20.71 -7.38 -4.31
CA HIS A 369 20.95 -8.79 -4.61
C HIS A 369 22.04 -8.95 -5.67
N ILE A 370 23.02 -9.80 -5.37
CA ILE A 370 24.08 -10.19 -6.33
C ILE A 370 23.67 -11.37 -7.22
N LYS A 371 22.60 -12.08 -6.86
CA LYS A 371 21.97 -13.19 -7.62
C LYS A 371 20.50 -13.35 -7.18
N PRO A 372 19.63 -13.98 -7.97
CA PRO A 372 18.26 -14.25 -7.55
C PRO A 372 18.19 -15.05 -6.24
N ILE A 373 17.35 -14.61 -5.31
CA ILE A 373 17.13 -15.27 -4.01
C ILE A 373 15.66 -15.68 -3.85
N PRO A 374 15.36 -16.85 -3.24
CA PRO A 374 13.99 -17.21 -2.87
C PRO A 374 13.34 -16.18 -1.95
N LEU A 375 12.15 -15.70 -2.31
CA LEU A 375 11.33 -14.92 -1.38
C LEU A 375 10.72 -15.84 -0.32
N PRO A 376 10.74 -15.44 0.97
CA PRO A 376 10.01 -16.16 1.99
C PRO A 376 8.53 -16.26 1.65
N VAL A 377 7.92 -17.43 1.88
CA VAL A 377 6.48 -17.66 1.64
C VAL A 377 5.60 -16.64 2.38
N SER A 378 6.05 -16.15 3.54
CA SER A 378 5.40 -15.08 4.29
C SER A 378 5.36 -13.76 3.52
N VAL A 379 6.45 -13.39 2.82
CA VAL A 379 6.52 -12.19 1.98
C VAL A 379 5.65 -12.36 0.74
N VAL A 380 5.68 -13.53 0.10
CA VAL A 380 4.80 -13.83 -1.05
C VAL A 380 3.33 -13.69 -0.66
N ASN A 381 2.92 -14.25 0.48
CA ASN A 381 1.53 -14.22 0.93
C ASN A 381 1.09 -12.84 1.42
N ARG A 382 1.96 -12.12 2.14
CA ARG A 382 1.63 -10.80 2.69
C ARG A 382 1.68 -9.70 1.65
N GLU A 383 2.64 -9.76 0.71
CA GLU A 383 2.98 -8.62 -0.14
C GLU A 383 2.65 -8.88 -1.61
N LEU A 384 3.03 -10.02 -2.18
CA LEU A 384 2.85 -10.28 -3.61
C LEU A 384 1.44 -10.79 -3.97
N ARG A 385 0.77 -11.52 -3.07
CA ARG A 385 -0.62 -11.94 -3.30
C ARG A 385 -1.62 -10.78 -3.29
N ARG A 386 -1.21 -9.60 -2.80
CA ARG A 386 -2.02 -8.39 -2.83
C ARG A 386 -2.04 -7.75 -4.22
N ASP A 387 -1.01 -7.96 -5.04
CA ASP A 387 -0.97 -7.42 -6.40
C ASP A 387 -1.41 -8.46 -7.45
N PRO A 388 -2.06 -8.04 -8.55
CA PRO A 388 -2.61 -8.97 -9.53
C PRO A 388 -1.62 -9.97 -10.10
N PHE A 389 -0.43 -9.50 -10.52
CA PHE A 389 0.56 -10.37 -11.15
C PHE A 389 1.32 -11.23 -10.14
N GLY A 390 1.62 -10.70 -8.96
CA GLY A 390 2.20 -11.46 -7.85
C GLY A 390 1.25 -12.58 -7.38
N LYS A 391 -0.06 -12.31 -7.34
CA LYS A 391 -1.08 -13.35 -7.14
C LYS A 391 -1.01 -14.40 -8.24
N TYR A 392 -1.02 -14.01 -9.51
CA TYR A 392 -0.86 -14.93 -10.65
C TYR A 392 0.38 -15.82 -10.50
N LEU A 393 1.54 -15.26 -10.20
CA LEU A 393 2.79 -16.03 -10.00
C LEU A 393 2.70 -16.95 -8.78
N ALA A 394 2.12 -16.49 -7.68
CA ALA A 394 2.01 -17.25 -6.44
C ALA A 394 0.98 -18.38 -6.51
N THR A 395 0.03 -18.34 -7.45
CA THR A 395 -1.02 -19.34 -7.62
C THR A 395 -0.83 -20.22 -8.86
N THR A 396 0.04 -19.85 -9.80
CA THR A 396 0.25 -20.59 -11.04
C THR A 396 1.48 -21.50 -10.94
N PRO A 397 1.33 -22.83 -11.08
CA PRO A 397 2.46 -23.77 -10.99
C PRO A 397 3.57 -23.63 -12.03
N ALA A 398 3.22 -23.09 -13.20
CA ALA A 398 4.12 -22.91 -14.35
C ALA A 398 3.71 -21.61 -15.05
N PRO A 399 4.26 -20.46 -14.63
CA PRO A 399 3.90 -19.16 -15.17
C PRO A 399 4.31 -19.07 -16.64
N ALA A 400 3.55 -18.29 -17.40
CA ALA A 400 3.76 -18.09 -18.82
C ALA A 400 5.17 -17.57 -19.13
N LEU A 401 5.88 -18.23 -20.06
CA LEU A 401 7.23 -17.81 -20.46
C LEU A 401 7.26 -17.04 -21.78
N THR A 402 6.15 -17.01 -22.50
CA THR A 402 5.98 -16.22 -23.72
C THR A 402 4.83 -15.24 -23.56
N LEU A 403 4.82 -14.17 -24.37
CA LEU A 403 3.69 -13.23 -24.38
C LEU A 403 2.38 -13.93 -24.75
N LYS A 404 2.43 -14.92 -25.64
CA LYS A 404 1.24 -15.68 -26.06
C LYS A 404 0.65 -16.47 -24.90
N ASP A 405 1.49 -17.26 -24.22
CA ASP A 405 1.06 -18.05 -23.06
C ASP A 405 0.51 -17.14 -21.96
N LEU A 406 1.08 -15.94 -21.79
CA LEU A 406 0.63 -15.00 -20.78
C LEU A 406 -0.77 -14.48 -21.12
N ILE A 407 -0.98 -13.97 -22.33
CA ILE A 407 -2.29 -13.50 -22.80
C ILE A 407 -3.35 -14.61 -22.70
N GLU A 408 -3.01 -15.84 -23.06
CA GLU A 408 -3.93 -17.00 -22.96
C GLU A 408 -4.30 -17.36 -21.52
N SER A 409 -3.44 -17.02 -20.55
CA SER A 409 -3.70 -17.25 -19.12
C SER A 409 -4.53 -16.14 -18.44
N LEU A 410 -4.73 -15.00 -19.11
CA LEU A 410 -5.52 -13.90 -18.56
C LEU A 410 -7.02 -14.15 -18.75
N GLU A 411 -7.83 -13.56 -17.88
CA GLU A 411 -9.28 -13.60 -18.01
C GLU A 411 -9.73 -12.96 -19.34
N ASP A 412 -10.82 -13.48 -19.91
CA ASP A 412 -11.41 -12.86 -21.09
C ASP A 412 -11.91 -11.45 -20.74
N TYR A 413 -11.74 -10.51 -21.67
CA TYR A 413 -12.14 -9.10 -21.55
C TYR A 413 -11.38 -8.26 -20.53
N THR A 414 -10.22 -8.70 -20.04
CA THR A 414 -9.44 -7.93 -19.05
C THR A 414 -8.22 -7.22 -19.61
N TRP A 415 -7.99 -7.26 -20.93
CA TRP A 415 -6.75 -6.73 -21.53
C TRP A 415 -6.98 -5.92 -22.81
N THR A 416 -6.14 -4.92 -23.05
CA THR A 416 -6.00 -4.25 -24.36
C THR A 416 -4.52 -4.09 -24.68
N ALA A 417 -4.16 -4.48 -25.90
CA ALA A 417 -2.81 -4.31 -26.42
C ALA A 417 -2.66 -2.94 -27.11
N TYR A 418 -1.56 -2.28 -26.79
CA TYR A 418 -1.06 -1.08 -27.43
C TYR A 418 0.28 -1.44 -28.07
N ALA A 419 0.42 -1.17 -29.36
CA ALA A 419 1.68 -1.36 -30.07
C ALA A 419 2.36 0.01 -30.21
N ALA A 420 3.64 0.10 -29.86
CA ALA A 420 4.50 1.22 -30.21
C ALA A 420 5.74 0.67 -30.95
N ASP A 421 6.10 1.30 -32.06
CA ASP A 421 7.35 1.01 -32.77
C ASP A 421 8.48 1.83 -32.11
N GLU A 422 9.56 1.18 -31.69
CA GLU A 422 10.76 1.84 -31.16
C GLU A 422 11.75 2.24 -32.26
N GLY A 423 11.27 2.45 -33.49
CA GLY A 423 12.05 3.02 -34.57
C GLY A 423 12.89 2.01 -35.35
N ILE A 424 12.50 0.73 -35.39
CA ILE A 424 13.05 -0.23 -36.37
C ILE A 424 11.93 -1.23 -36.81
N GLY A 425 10.77 -0.76 -37.27
CA GLY A 425 10.43 -0.63 -38.71
C GLY A 425 9.30 -1.52 -39.28
N TYR A 426 8.15 -1.00 -39.73
CA TYR A 426 7.35 -1.68 -40.78
C TYR A 426 7.64 -1.08 -42.15
N THR A 427 7.88 -1.91 -43.15
CA THR A 427 7.40 -1.64 -44.51
C THR A 427 6.77 -2.92 -45.08
N PHE A 428 5.64 -2.76 -45.75
CA PHE A 428 5.07 -3.70 -46.71
C PHE A 428 4.64 -2.77 -47.86
N LYS A 429 5.05 -2.96 -49.12
CA LYS A 429 4.95 -4.17 -49.94
C LYS A 429 6.31 -4.62 -50.48
N ALA A 430 6.37 -5.93 -50.75
CA ALA A 430 7.54 -6.70 -51.12
C ALA A 430 8.49 -6.05 -52.15
N PRO A 431 9.82 -6.26 -52.06
CA PRO A 431 10.56 -7.05 -51.06
C PRO A 431 11.40 -6.18 -50.07
N ARG A 432 11.53 -6.66 -48.82
CA ARG A 432 12.33 -6.17 -47.65
C ARG A 432 11.64 -5.22 -46.66
N THR A 433 11.25 -5.70 -45.46
CA THR A 433 11.39 -4.94 -44.18
C THR A 433 11.25 -5.78 -42.90
N GLN A 434 11.99 -5.38 -41.85
CA GLN A 434 12.06 -5.97 -40.50
C GLN A 434 11.37 -5.06 -39.48
N VAL A 435 10.52 -5.61 -38.60
CA VAL A 435 9.78 -4.84 -37.60
C VAL A 435 10.03 -5.31 -36.19
N ARG A 436 10.60 -4.43 -35.37
CA ARG A 436 10.62 -4.53 -33.92
C ARG A 436 9.47 -3.70 -33.34
N VAL A 437 8.44 -4.36 -32.84
CA VAL A 437 7.35 -3.70 -32.10
C VAL A 437 7.52 -3.93 -30.61
N ARG A 438 7.45 -2.87 -29.82
CA ARG A 438 7.22 -2.94 -28.37
C ARG A 438 5.71 -2.97 -28.16
N VAL A 439 5.22 -4.03 -27.52
CA VAL A 439 3.79 -4.15 -27.19
C VAL A 439 3.62 -3.94 -25.70
N VAL A 440 2.71 -3.04 -25.33
CA VAL A 440 2.21 -2.94 -23.97
C VAL A 440 0.80 -3.46 -23.87
N VAL A 441 0.61 -4.42 -22.98
CA VAL A 441 -0.71 -4.96 -22.67
C VAL A 441 -1.09 -4.51 -21.27
N ILE A 442 -2.12 -3.66 -21.18
CA ILE A 442 -2.68 -3.24 -19.90
C ILE A 442 -3.80 -4.20 -19.54
N CYS A 443 -3.78 -4.68 -18.30
CA CYS A 443 -4.69 -5.68 -17.80
C CYS A 443 -5.33 -5.25 -16.47
N THR A 444 -6.66 -5.25 -16.40
CA THR A 444 -7.41 -4.98 -15.17
C THR A 444 -8.33 -6.19 -14.91
N PRO A 445 -8.09 -7.00 -13.86
CA PRO A 445 -8.88 -8.19 -13.58
C PRO A 445 -10.39 -7.89 -13.45
N GLY A 446 -11.24 -8.80 -13.94
CA GLY A 446 -12.70 -8.69 -13.82
C GLY A 446 -13.47 -8.64 -15.15
N LYS A 447 -14.55 -9.44 -15.24
CA LYS A 447 -15.38 -9.62 -16.45
C LYS A 447 -16.25 -8.42 -16.85
N GLN A 448 -16.31 -7.36 -16.04
CA GLN A 448 -17.19 -6.21 -16.28
C GLN A 448 -16.72 -5.29 -17.43
N MET A 449 -15.58 -5.59 -18.05
CA MET A 449 -14.96 -4.75 -19.08
C MET A 449 -15.23 -5.24 -20.50
N ARG A 450 -16.33 -5.99 -20.66
CA ARG A 450 -16.74 -6.58 -21.94
C ARG A 450 -17.10 -5.48 -22.96
N PRO A 451 -16.61 -5.55 -24.22
CA PRO A 451 -17.03 -4.65 -25.28
C PRO A 451 -18.53 -4.78 -25.58
N ALA A 452 -19.22 -3.64 -25.67
CA ALA A 452 -20.66 -3.60 -25.97
C ALA A 452 -21.04 -4.33 -27.28
N ASN A 453 -20.15 -4.31 -28.29
CA ASN A 453 -20.46 -4.70 -29.67
C ASN A 453 -19.75 -5.98 -30.18
N SER A 454 -19.11 -6.77 -29.32
CA SER A 454 -18.47 -8.02 -29.76
C SER A 454 -18.52 -9.12 -28.69
N SER A 455 -19.27 -10.20 -28.95
CA SER A 455 -19.28 -11.40 -28.11
C SER A 455 -18.09 -12.32 -28.35
N LYS A 456 -17.33 -12.10 -29.44
CA LYS A 456 -16.22 -12.97 -29.87
C LYS A 456 -14.83 -12.39 -29.56
N SER A 457 -14.73 -11.11 -29.19
CA SER A 457 -13.43 -10.54 -28.78
C SER A 457 -12.99 -11.12 -27.44
N LYS A 458 -11.69 -11.35 -27.27
CA LYS A 458 -11.09 -11.58 -25.95
C LYS A 458 -10.59 -10.29 -25.28
N THR A 459 -10.57 -9.18 -26.02
CA THR A 459 -10.07 -7.89 -25.52
C THR A 459 -11.14 -7.12 -24.77
N ALA A 460 -10.71 -6.34 -23.77
CA ALA A 460 -11.56 -5.41 -23.04
C ALA A 460 -12.09 -4.28 -23.93
N ASP A 461 -13.13 -3.59 -23.47
CA ASP A 461 -13.51 -2.26 -23.94
C ASP A 461 -12.37 -1.27 -23.65
N PRO A 462 -11.72 -0.69 -24.69
CA PRO A 462 -10.59 0.21 -24.50
C PRO A 462 -10.93 1.45 -23.65
N GLU A 463 -12.17 1.97 -23.71
CA GLU A 463 -12.56 3.17 -22.96
C GLU A 463 -12.84 2.85 -21.50
N ALA A 464 -13.59 1.78 -21.25
CA ALA A 464 -13.78 1.27 -19.89
C ALA A 464 -12.43 0.91 -19.24
N MET A 465 -11.48 0.37 -20.02
CA MET A 465 -10.16 0.04 -19.50
C MET A 465 -9.30 1.26 -19.22
N THR A 466 -9.27 2.26 -20.09
CA THR A 466 -8.62 3.54 -19.80
C THR A 466 -9.18 4.19 -18.53
N ASN A 467 -10.51 4.18 -18.35
CA ASN A 467 -11.15 4.82 -17.22
C ASN A 467 -10.92 4.10 -15.88
N ASN A 468 -10.65 2.79 -15.88
CA ASN A 468 -10.48 1.96 -14.69
C ASN A 468 -9.03 1.60 -14.37
N ALA A 469 -8.11 1.69 -15.32
CA ALA A 469 -6.69 1.38 -15.11
C ALA A 469 -6.13 2.18 -13.92
N PHE A 470 -5.48 1.49 -13.00
CA PHE A 470 -4.88 2.05 -11.78
C PHE A 470 -5.84 2.73 -10.78
N LYS A 471 -7.15 2.79 -11.09
CA LYS A 471 -8.20 3.01 -10.08
C LYS A 471 -8.64 1.69 -9.43
N ARG A 472 -8.39 0.57 -10.12
CA ARG A 472 -8.54 -0.80 -9.66
C ARG A 472 -7.17 -1.50 -9.73
N PRO A 473 -7.03 -2.71 -9.18
CA PRO A 473 -5.82 -3.50 -9.40
C PRO A 473 -5.58 -3.68 -10.90
N THR A 474 -4.39 -3.34 -11.38
CA THR A 474 -4.04 -3.32 -12.81
C THR A 474 -2.60 -3.74 -12.96
N PHE A 475 -2.26 -4.49 -14.02
CA PHE A 475 -0.86 -4.72 -14.38
C PHE A 475 -0.62 -4.44 -15.86
N ALA A 476 0.58 -3.98 -16.18
CA ALA A 476 1.05 -3.66 -17.51
C ALA A 476 2.16 -4.64 -17.88
N VAL A 477 2.06 -5.26 -19.05
CA VAL A 477 3.10 -6.14 -19.62
C VAL A 477 3.81 -5.41 -20.73
N VAL A 478 5.13 -5.24 -20.67
CA VAL A 478 5.98 -4.81 -21.80
C VAL A 478 6.57 -6.04 -22.45
N ALA A 479 6.39 -6.16 -23.76
CA ALA A 479 7.02 -7.18 -24.56
C ALA A 479 7.85 -6.57 -25.69
N VAL A 480 9.09 -7.05 -25.86
CA VAL A 480 9.99 -6.65 -26.95
C VAL A 480 10.58 -7.89 -27.61
N ALA A 481 10.46 -7.97 -28.94
CA ALA A 481 11.01 -9.08 -29.71
C ALA A 481 12.56 -9.16 -29.60
N PRO A 482 13.16 -10.36 -29.59
CA PRO A 482 14.60 -10.51 -29.50
C PRO A 482 15.29 -10.02 -30.78
N GLN A 483 16.48 -9.45 -30.65
CA GLN A 483 17.26 -8.99 -31.81
C GLN A 483 17.55 -10.10 -32.83
N SER A 484 17.69 -11.35 -32.38
CA SER A 484 17.93 -12.51 -33.25
C SER A 484 16.72 -12.90 -34.10
N ASP A 485 15.51 -12.50 -33.69
CA ASP A 485 14.25 -12.80 -34.36
C ASP A 485 13.27 -11.63 -34.15
N PRO A 486 13.53 -10.47 -34.79
CA PRO A 486 12.86 -9.21 -34.48
C PRO A 486 11.36 -9.25 -34.77
N ASN A 487 10.90 -10.17 -35.61
CA ASN A 487 9.49 -10.30 -35.99
C ASN A 487 8.70 -11.24 -35.06
N ASN A 488 9.34 -11.85 -34.06
CA ASN A 488 8.73 -12.87 -33.20
C ASN A 488 8.66 -12.41 -31.73
N ILE A 489 7.69 -11.56 -31.43
CA ILE A 489 7.46 -11.06 -30.06
C ILE A 489 7.05 -12.16 -29.07
N HIS A 490 6.53 -13.30 -29.56
CA HIS A 490 6.16 -14.45 -28.73
C HIS A 490 7.34 -15.41 -28.46
N SER A 491 8.56 -15.03 -28.83
CA SER A 491 9.75 -15.83 -28.54
C SER A 491 10.02 -15.96 -27.03
N LYS A 492 10.52 -17.11 -26.58
CA LYS A 492 11.09 -17.28 -25.24
C LYS A 492 12.32 -16.41 -24.98
N LYS A 493 12.88 -15.78 -26.03
CA LYS A 493 13.98 -14.81 -25.93
C LYS A 493 13.50 -13.36 -25.89
N SER A 494 12.21 -13.09 -26.13
CA SER A 494 11.63 -11.74 -26.03
C SER A 494 11.77 -11.20 -24.62
N ILE A 495 12.00 -9.90 -24.47
CA ILE A 495 11.93 -9.27 -23.15
C ILE A 495 10.46 -9.27 -22.72
N LEU A 496 10.17 -9.71 -21.49
CA LEU A 496 8.84 -9.64 -20.87
C LEU A 496 8.99 -9.05 -19.47
N GLN A 497 8.46 -7.85 -19.31
CA GLN A 497 8.47 -7.14 -18.03
C GLN A 497 7.05 -6.83 -17.62
N VAL A 498 6.77 -6.87 -16.32
CA VAL A 498 5.45 -6.55 -15.77
C VAL A 498 5.57 -5.53 -14.66
N ALA A 499 4.77 -4.47 -14.75
CA ALA A 499 4.50 -3.56 -13.64
C ALA A 499 3.08 -3.81 -13.15
N SER A 500 2.94 -4.30 -11.93
CA SER A 500 1.68 -4.66 -11.30
C SER A 500 1.34 -3.68 -10.20
N PHE A 501 0.18 -3.06 -10.29
CA PHE A 501 -0.33 -2.07 -9.36
C PHE A 501 -1.52 -2.63 -8.61
N ASN A 502 -1.55 -2.38 -7.31
CA ASN A 502 -2.71 -2.64 -6.48
C ASN A 502 -3.23 -1.30 -5.94
N SER A 503 -4.51 -1.02 -6.17
CA SER A 503 -5.15 0.22 -5.73
C SER A 503 -5.24 0.34 -4.22
N ASP A 504 -5.31 -0.77 -3.49
CA ASP A 504 -5.49 -0.74 -2.02
C ASP A 504 -4.23 -0.28 -1.29
N ASP A 505 -3.09 -0.77 -1.77
CA ASP A 505 -1.79 -0.48 -1.18
C ASP A 505 -1.05 0.65 -1.90
N GLY A 506 -1.39 0.92 -3.16
CA GLY A 506 -1.01 2.10 -3.94
C GLY A 506 0.45 2.11 -4.38
N PHE A 507 1.07 0.93 -4.53
CA PHE A 507 2.43 0.81 -5.07
C PHE A 507 2.54 -0.19 -6.23
N PHE A 508 3.45 0.15 -7.15
CA PHE A 508 3.83 -0.72 -8.25
C PHE A 508 4.80 -1.78 -7.76
N ARG A 509 4.68 -2.98 -8.32
CA ARG A 509 5.60 -4.10 -8.15
C ARG A 509 6.08 -4.52 -9.51
N PHE A 510 7.39 -4.72 -9.62
CA PHE A 510 8.05 -4.94 -10.88
C PHE A 510 8.51 -6.38 -10.96
N TYR A 511 8.29 -6.96 -12.13
CA TYR A 511 8.66 -8.33 -12.44
C TYR A 511 9.37 -8.34 -13.79
N ASP A 512 10.43 -9.12 -13.89
CA ASP A 512 11.11 -9.36 -15.16
C ASP A 512 11.25 -10.86 -15.38
N ARG A 513 11.10 -11.29 -16.63
CA ARG A 513 11.33 -12.68 -16.99
C ARG A 513 12.80 -12.85 -17.36
N GLU A 514 13.49 -13.72 -16.62
CA GLU A 514 14.90 -14.06 -16.86
C GLU A 514 15.16 -14.39 -18.33
N ARG A 515 16.24 -13.82 -18.88
CA ARG A 515 16.61 -13.97 -20.28
C ARG A 515 17.41 -15.26 -20.48
N LEU A 516 17.06 -16.04 -21.51
CA LEU A 516 17.78 -17.26 -21.86
C LEU A 516 19.12 -16.92 -22.55
N GLY A 517 20.23 -16.82 -21.80
CA GLY A 517 21.60 -16.72 -22.35
C GLY A 517 22.71 -16.30 -21.37
N ARG A 518 23.83 -17.06 -21.38
CA ARG A 518 25.00 -17.09 -20.45
C ARG A 518 24.71 -17.63 -19.04
N GLY A 519 24.44 -18.93 -18.96
CA GLY A 519 24.60 -19.72 -17.73
C GLY A 519 23.42 -19.77 -16.75
N ALA A 520 22.28 -19.17 -17.08
CA ALA A 520 21.09 -19.17 -16.23
C ALA A 520 20.04 -20.23 -16.63
N GLY A 521 19.38 -20.81 -15.63
CA GLY A 521 18.41 -21.90 -15.75
C GLY A 521 17.10 -21.53 -16.47
N ALA A 522 16.15 -22.47 -16.48
CA ALA A 522 14.87 -22.39 -17.20
C ALA A 522 14.18 -21.03 -16.98
N GLY A 523 14.07 -20.20 -18.03
CA GLY A 523 13.55 -18.83 -17.97
C GLY A 523 12.34 -18.71 -17.05
N GLN A 524 12.48 -17.92 -15.99
CA GLN A 524 11.55 -17.82 -14.86
C GLN A 524 11.24 -16.35 -14.57
N TRP A 525 10.14 -16.08 -13.85
CA TRP A 525 9.81 -14.73 -13.40
C TRP A 525 10.55 -14.38 -12.12
N LEU A 526 11.10 -13.17 -12.08
CA LEU A 526 11.81 -12.62 -10.95
C LEU A 526 11.07 -11.38 -10.44
N TYR A 527 10.93 -11.25 -9.12
CA TYR A 527 10.48 -10.03 -8.47
C TYR A 527 11.63 -9.03 -8.34
N PHE A 528 11.50 -7.90 -9.01
CA PHE A 528 12.52 -6.84 -9.11
C PHE A 528 12.37 -5.74 -8.05
N GLY A 529 11.38 -5.86 -7.18
CA GLY A 529 11.09 -4.87 -6.15
C GLY A 529 9.80 -4.12 -6.40
N SER A 530 9.53 -3.12 -5.57
CA SER A 530 8.40 -2.23 -5.64
C SER A 530 8.83 -0.80 -5.92
N SER A 531 7.89 0.07 -6.29
CA SER A 531 8.16 1.50 -6.46
C SER A 531 8.58 2.18 -5.15
N MET A 532 8.38 1.53 -3.99
CA MET A 532 8.92 2.01 -2.72
C MET A 532 10.43 1.82 -2.61
N ASP A 533 11.01 0.87 -3.34
CA ASP A 533 12.44 0.59 -3.31
C ASP A 533 13.24 1.74 -3.93
N ALA A 534 12.69 2.52 -4.85
CA ALA A 534 13.35 3.74 -5.35
C ALA A 534 13.73 4.76 -4.25
N PHE A 535 13.12 4.63 -3.06
CA PHE A 535 13.32 5.51 -1.90
C PHE A 535 14.11 4.86 -0.77
N ALA A 536 14.48 3.58 -0.90
CA ALA A 536 15.32 2.93 0.10
C ALA A 536 16.78 3.33 -0.10
N PRO A 537 17.56 3.51 0.99
CA PRO A 537 18.95 3.97 0.90
C PRO A 537 19.84 3.10 0.01
N ASP A 538 19.56 1.81 -0.08
CA ASP A 538 20.35 0.81 -0.80
C ASP A 538 20.00 0.68 -2.30
N THR A 539 18.90 1.30 -2.73
CA THR A 539 18.38 1.24 -4.12
C THR A 539 18.05 2.61 -4.71
N GLN A 540 18.49 3.68 -4.03
CA GLN A 540 18.26 5.07 -4.41
C GLN A 540 18.81 5.37 -5.82
N GLY A 541 17.96 5.90 -6.71
CA GLY A 541 18.33 6.26 -8.07
C GLY A 541 18.32 5.11 -9.09
N LEU A 542 18.02 3.89 -8.64
CA LEU A 542 17.82 2.70 -9.49
C LEU A 542 16.31 2.52 -9.74
N GLY A 543 15.70 3.53 -10.37
CA GLY A 543 14.27 3.52 -10.67
C GLY A 543 13.88 2.35 -11.59
N SER A 544 12.76 1.71 -11.28
CA SER A 544 12.17 0.65 -12.08
C SER A 544 11.30 1.23 -13.20
N GLN A 545 11.90 1.31 -14.39
CA GLN A 545 11.30 1.44 -15.72
C GLN A 545 10.81 2.82 -16.21
N SER A 546 11.07 3.03 -17.50
CA SER A 546 10.68 4.17 -18.35
C SER A 546 9.60 3.72 -19.33
N TRP A 547 8.56 4.52 -19.52
CA TRP A 547 7.44 4.21 -20.41
C TRP A 547 7.35 5.27 -21.51
N ARG A 548 7.35 4.87 -22.79
CA ARG A 548 6.90 5.70 -23.93
C ARG A 548 6.24 4.86 -25.02
N PHE A 549 5.09 5.34 -25.51
CA PHE A 549 4.28 4.67 -26.54
C PHE A 549 3.64 5.69 -27.48
N ASP A 550 3.39 5.26 -28.72
CA ASP A 550 2.52 5.97 -29.66
C ASP A 550 1.35 5.09 -30.14
N MET A 551 0.40 4.95 -29.21
CA MET A 551 -1.07 5.06 -29.39
C MET A 551 -1.49 6.04 -28.27
N ALA A 552 -0.78 7.19 -28.24
CA ALA A 552 -0.21 7.80 -27.05
C ALA A 552 -1.24 8.29 -26.02
N ASP A 553 -2.37 8.83 -26.45
CA ASP A 553 -3.27 9.58 -25.55
C ASP A 553 -3.87 8.69 -24.45
N ARG A 554 -4.35 7.48 -24.80
CA ARG A 554 -4.98 6.58 -23.83
C ARG A 554 -3.99 5.99 -22.84
N LEU A 555 -2.79 5.64 -23.31
CA LEU A 555 -1.75 5.08 -22.45
C LEU A 555 -1.08 6.17 -21.61
N ALA A 556 -0.95 7.40 -22.13
CA ALA A 556 -0.54 8.56 -21.34
C ALA A 556 -1.53 8.83 -20.20
N ILE A 557 -2.85 8.77 -20.46
CA ILE A 557 -3.88 8.89 -19.41
C ILE A 557 -3.71 7.79 -18.35
N MET A 558 -3.49 6.54 -18.76
CA MET A 558 -3.30 5.43 -17.83
C MET A 558 -2.04 5.63 -16.97
N VAL A 559 -0.88 5.91 -17.59
CA VAL A 559 0.39 6.12 -16.87
C VAL A 559 0.27 7.28 -15.90
N THR A 560 -0.28 8.42 -16.33
CA THR A 560 -0.44 9.62 -15.48
C THR A 560 -1.41 9.39 -14.33
N THR A 561 -2.51 8.66 -14.56
CA THR A 561 -3.43 8.24 -13.50
C THR A 561 -2.73 7.35 -12.46
N GLY A 562 -1.94 6.38 -12.91
CA GLY A 562 -1.15 5.52 -12.03
C GLY A 562 -0.09 6.30 -11.24
N THR A 563 0.63 7.21 -11.90
CA THR A 563 1.60 8.12 -11.25
C THR A 563 0.91 8.94 -10.16
N LYS A 564 -0.22 9.58 -10.46
CA LYS A 564 -0.97 10.37 -9.47
C LYS A 564 -1.41 9.52 -8.27
N ALA A 565 -2.03 8.37 -8.52
CA ALA A 565 -2.48 7.46 -7.45
C ALA A 565 -1.31 7.04 -6.54
N TRP A 566 -0.16 6.71 -7.14
CA TRP A 566 1.06 6.36 -6.41
C TRP A 566 1.58 7.53 -5.54
N PHE A 567 1.71 8.73 -6.12
CA PHE A 567 2.17 9.92 -5.38
C PHE A 567 1.21 10.32 -4.26
N SER A 568 -0.11 10.24 -4.46
CA SER A 568 -1.10 10.50 -3.41
C SER A 568 -0.99 9.52 -2.25
N LYS A 569 -0.86 8.21 -2.54
CA LYS A 569 -0.64 7.22 -1.48
C LYS A 569 0.68 7.45 -0.76
N ARG A 570 1.74 7.77 -1.50
CA ARG A 570 3.05 7.99 -0.88
C ARG A 570 3.05 9.20 0.03
N ARG A 571 2.43 10.30 -0.41
CA ARG A 571 2.21 11.49 0.42
C ARG A 571 1.48 11.12 1.72
N TYR A 572 0.46 10.28 1.64
CA TYR A 572 -0.26 9.82 2.83
C TYR A 572 0.65 9.00 3.76
N LEU A 573 1.51 8.14 3.22
CA LEU A 573 2.43 7.33 4.03
C LEU A 573 3.54 8.18 4.68
N ASP A 574 4.10 9.15 3.99
CA ASP A 574 5.25 9.94 4.48
C ASP A 574 4.81 11.11 5.38
N PHE A 575 3.65 11.72 5.11
CA PHE A 575 3.15 12.90 5.85
C PHE A 575 1.88 12.66 6.67
N GLY A 576 1.20 11.51 6.52
CA GLY A 576 -0.08 11.24 7.17
C GLY A 576 -1.28 11.90 6.46
N PRO A 577 -2.50 11.68 6.98
CA PRO A 577 -3.71 12.37 6.55
C PRO A 577 -3.58 13.90 6.60
N ILE A 578 -4.17 14.64 5.64
CA ILE A 578 -4.17 16.12 5.63
C ILE A 578 -4.67 16.71 6.97
N ARG A 579 -5.70 16.07 7.55
CA ARG A 579 -6.36 16.53 8.78
C ARG A 579 -5.69 16.03 10.05
N ASP A 580 -4.78 15.06 9.93
CA ASP A 580 -4.07 14.44 11.05
C ASP A 580 -2.64 14.09 10.59
N PRO A 581 -1.77 15.09 10.35
CA PRO A 581 -0.44 14.86 9.82
C PRO A 581 0.42 14.07 10.81
N LYS A 582 1.40 13.33 10.27
CA LYS A 582 2.40 12.67 11.10
C LYS A 582 3.21 13.71 11.90
N PRO A 583 3.58 13.42 13.16
CA PRO A 583 4.43 14.32 13.96
C PRO A 583 5.80 14.61 13.34
N VAL A 584 6.33 13.67 12.53
CA VAL A 584 7.59 13.81 11.83
C VAL A 584 7.37 13.41 10.37
N ALA A 585 7.66 14.33 9.45
CA ALA A 585 7.75 14.05 8.02
C ALA A 585 9.04 13.29 7.73
N GLU A 586 8.90 12.11 7.10
CA GLU A 586 10.02 11.30 6.67
C GLU A 586 10.40 11.58 5.22
N ARG A 587 11.66 11.31 4.85
CA ARG A 587 12.13 11.31 3.45
C ARG A 587 11.99 12.66 2.73
N VAL A 588 12.14 13.76 3.49
CA VAL A 588 12.04 15.14 3.00
C VAL A 588 13.02 15.39 1.85
N HIS A 589 14.24 14.86 1.97
CA HIS A 589 15.26 14.92 0.91
C HIS A 589 14.77 14.33 -0.43
N GLN A 590 14.06 13.21 -0.41
CA GLN A 590 13.53 12.59 -1.63
C GLN A 590 12.37 13.38 -2.23
N TRP A 591 11.50 13.98 -1.40
CA TRP A 591 10.46 14.89 -1.89
C TRP A 591 11.06 16.14 -2.54
N MET A 592 12.04 16.77 -1.89
CA MET A 592 12.72 17.95 -2.43
C MET A 592 13.52 17.68 -3.72
N ALA A 593 13.91 16.43 -3.98
CA ALA A 593 14.53 16.06 -5.24
C ALA A 593 13.60 16.30 -6.45
N HIS A 594 12.28 16.23 -6.30
CA HIS A 594 11.32 16.55 -7.37
C HIS A 594 11.32 18.05 -7.75
N VAL A 595 11.77 18.92 -6.84
CA VAL A 595 11.86 20.37 -7.06
C VAL A 595 13.25 20.76 -7.58
N LEU A 596 14.29 20.26 -6.91
CA LEU A 596 15.67 20.73 -7.05
C LEU A 596 16.51 19.90 -8.02
N MET A 597 16.08 18.66 -8.29
CA MET A 597 16.79 17.72 -9.14
C MET A 597 15.88 17.28 -10.29
N THR A 598 16.45 16.50 -11.21
CA THR A 598 15.67 15.82 -12.24
C THR A 598 15.57 14.36 -11.84
N THR A 599 14.47 13.96 -11.20
CA THR A 599 14.33 12.58 -10.72
C THR A 599 14.09 11.62 -11.89
N THR A 600 13.36 12.09 -12.91
CA THR A 600 13.05 11.38 -14.14
C THR A 600 13.03 12.35 -15.33
N VAL A 601 13.23 11.84 -16.54
CA VAL A 601 13.18 12.64 -17.78
C VAL A 601 12.24 12.00 -18.78
N SER A 602 11.62 12.82 -19.61
CA SER A 602 10.64 12.35 -20.56
C SER A 602 11.19 11.98 -21.94
N ILE A 603 11.94 12.76 -22.72
CA ILE A 603 11.97 12.66 -24.22
C ILE A 603 10.71 13.38 -24.77
N SER A 604 10.73 14.00 -25.93
CA SER A 604 9.59 14.65 -26.58
C SER A 604 10.04 14.89 -28.01
N CYS A 605 9.12 15.01 -28.96
CA CYS A 605 9.47 15.28 -30.34
C CYS A 605 8.44 16.21 -30.97
N SER A 606 8.85 16.89 -32.04
CA SER A 606 7.94 17.64 -32.90
C SER A 606 7.00 16.69 -33.63
N LYS A 607 5.78 17.14 -33.92
CA LYS A 607 4.91 16.46 -34.88
C LYS A 607 5.55 16.52 -36.26
N SER A 608 5.55 15.41 -37.00
CA SER A 608 6.01 15.39 -38.38
C SER A 608 4.90 15.92 -39.30
N ALA A 609 5.18 16.98 -40.08
CA ALA A 609 4.64 17.26 -41.43
C ALA A 609 4.36 18.74 -41.79
N ASP A 610 5.15 19.74 -41.37
CA ASP A 610 5.02 21.12 -41.90
C ASP A 610 6.39 21.80 -42.14
N THR A 611 6.41 22.86 -42.95
CA THR A 611 7.61 23.68 -43.28
C THR A 611 8.25 24.37 -42.07
N GLU A 612 7.53 24.39 -40.96
CA GLU A 612 7.90 24.98 -39.68
C GLU A 612 7.97 23.88 -38.62
N ILE A 613 9.13 23.77 -37.96
CA ILE A 613 9.41 22.69 -37.01
C ILE A 613 9.43 23.27 -35.59
N LYS A 614 8.43 22.86 -34.80
CA LYS A 614 8.22 23.34 -33.43
C LYS A 614 8.98 22.51 -32.40
N ILE A 615 9.78 23.16 -31.56
CA ILE A 615 10.52 22.49 -30.49
C ILE A 615 9.60 22.32 -29.27
N PRO A 616 9.53 21.14 -28.63
CA PRO A 616 8.75 20.95 -27.40
C PRO A 616 9.12 21.97 -26.31
N SER A 617 8.13 22.67 -25.75
CA SER A 617 8.35 23.77 -24.79
C SER A 617 9.06 23.34 -23.50
N GLY A 618 8.84 22.09 -23.07
CA GLY A 618 9.53 21.46 -21.94
C GLY A 618 11.06 21.39 -22.09
N PHE A 619 11.59 21.58 -23.31
CA PHE A 619 13.03 21.71 -23.55
C PHE A 619 13.61 23.00 -22.97
N PHE A 620 12.80 24.06 -22.94
CA PHE A 620 13.22 25.40 -22.52
C PHE A 620 12.84 25.72 -21.08
N ILE A 621 11.65 25.28 -20.63
CA ILE A 621 11.07 25.68 -19.34
C ILE A 621 10.31 24.50 -18.73
N ASN A 622 10.41 24.32 -17.40
CA ASN A 622 9.58 23.35 -16.68
C ASN A 622 8.19 23.93 -16.40
N SER A 623 7.45 24.14 -17.48
CA SER A 623 6.16 24.82 -17.47
C SER A 623 5.09 24.02 -16.71
N ALA A 624 5.19 22.69 -16.73
CA ALA A 624 4.30 21.81 -15.98
C ALA A 624 4.42 21.99 -14.46
N ALA A 625 5.64 22.12 -13.93
CA ALA A 625 5.87 22.39 -12.50
C ALA A 625 5.40 23.80 -12.11
N LEU A 626 5.75 24.80 -12.91
CA LEU A 626 5.38 26.20 -12.63
C LEU A 626 3.85 26.38 -12.60
N SER A 627 3.11 25.69 -13.48
CA SER A 627 1.64 25.78 -13.53
C SER A 627 0.91 25.29 -12.27
N ILE A 628 1.60 24.58 -11.36
CA ILE A 628 1.03 24.18 -10.07
C ILE A 628 1.13 25.32 -9.06
N VAL A 629 2.21 26.11 -9.15
CA VAL A 629 2.61 27.07 -8.12
C VAL A 629 2.47 28.52 -8.58
N MET A 630 1.82 28.80 -9.69
CA MET A 630 1.56 30.15 -10.18
C MET A 630 0.17 30.20 -10.78
N ASP A 631 -0.63 31.19 -10.41
CA ASP A 631 -1.95 31.42 -11.00
C ASP A 631 -1.71 32.25 -12.27
N ASP A 632 -2.42 32.02 -13.37
CA ASP A 632 -2.28 32.83 -14.58
C ASP A 632 -0.82 33.11 -14.99
N ILE A 633 0.08 32.10 -14.98
CA ILE A 633 1.23 32.14 -15.91
C ILE A 633 0.58 32.43 -17.24
N PRO A 634 0.91 33.55 -17.94
CA PRO A 634 0.10 34.09 -19.02
C PRO A 634 -0.60 32.96 -19.74
N GLU A 635 -1.92 32.87 -19.53
CA GLU A 635 -2.73 32.19 -20.50
C GLU A 635 -2.28 32.79 -21.83
N LEU A 636 -1.65 31.96 -22.66
CA LEU A 636 -2.05 31.98 -24.03
C LEU A 636 -3.60 31.98 -24.02
N HIS A 637 -4.16 33.16 -24.24
CA HIS A 637 -5.58 33.34 -24.34
C HIS A 637 -6.01 32.75 -25.68
N LEU A 638 -6.91 31.76 -25.67
CA LEU A 638 -7.80 31.54 -26.79
C LEU A 638 -9.23 31.36 -26.28
N GLY A 639 -10.01 32.42 -26.50
CA GLY A 639 -11.38 32.39 -27.02
C GLY A 639 -12.35 31.37 -26.41
N THR A 640 -13.32 31.91 -25.69
CA THR A 640 -14.61 31.29 -25.40
C THR A 640 -15.22 30.55 -26.60
N ARG A 641 -15.47 29.24 -26.47
CA ARG A 641 -16.68 28.59 -26.99
C ARG A 641 -17.17 27.48 -26.07
N THR A 642 -18.30 27.78 -25.44
CA THR A 642 -19.24 26.88 -24.78
C THR A 642 -19.76 25.80 -25.74
N THR A 643 -19.85 24.54 -25.29
CA THR A 643 -21.09 23.85 -24.85
C THR A 643 -20.91 22.33 -25.00
N ALA A 644 -20.97 21.62 -23.87
CA ALA A 644 -21.35 20.21 -23.67
C ALA A 644 -20.73 19.09 -24.54
N THR A 645 -20.31 18.04 -23.82
CA THR A 645 -19.95 16.68 -24.27
C THR A 645 -18.46 16.48 -24.48
N ILE A 646 -17.97 15.41 -23.82
CA ILE A 646 -16.63 14.83 -23.88
C ILE A 646 -15.65 15.38 -22.82
N ILE A 647 -15.53 14.63 -21.73
CA ILE A 647 -14.40 14.63 -20.80
C ILE A 647 -13.19 14.07 -21.57
N ILE A 648 -12.54 14.90 -22.39
CA ILE A 648 -11.28 14.58 -23.10
C ILE A 648 -10.33 15.79 -22.95
N VAL A 649 -9.09 15.50 -22.53
CA VAL A 649 -7.89 16.35 -22.44
C VAL A 649 -7.80 17.37 -21.28
N LEU A 650 -7.33 16.95 -20.11
CA LEU A 650 -6.73 17.88 -19.12
C LEU A 650 -5.47 17.29 -18.45
N ILE A 651 -4.57 16.70 -19.25
CA ILE A 651 -3.17 16.54 -18.86
C ILE A 651 -2.29 17.06 -20.00
N TRP A 652 -1.79 18.27 -19.78
CA TRP A 652 -0.53 18.81 -20.27
C TRP A 652 -0.43 19.21 -21.75
N SER A 653 -0.85 20.45 -22.01
CA SER A 653 0.00 21.37 -22.77
C SER A 653 -0.04 22.71 -22.05
N VAL A 654 1.11 23.19 -21.59
CA VAL A 654 1.33 24.63 -21.61
C VAL A 654 1.19 25.02 -23.06
N GLN A 655 0.17 25.83 -23.34
CA GLN A 655 -0.19 26.14 -24.71
C GLN A 655 1.06 26.62 -25.46
N GLU A 656 1.14 26.14 -26.67
CA GLU A 656 2.38 25.86 -27.35
C GLU A 656 2.75 27.08 -28.24
N ASP A 657 1.95 28.15 -28.25
CA ASP A 657 1.90 29.15 -29.34
C ASP A 657 2.75 30.42 -29.10
N GLN A 658 3.45 30.53 -27.96
CA GLN A 658 4.36 31.66 -27.70
C GLN A 658 5.79 31.40 -28.19
N ILE A 659 6.24 30.14 -28.19
CA ILE A 659 7.55 29.76 -28.74
C ILE A 659 7.36 29.48 -30.24
N GLN A 660 7.95 30.35 -31.06
CA GLN A 660 7.84 30.28 -32.50
C GLN A 660 8.57 29.03 -33.05
N PRO A 661 8.09 28.40 -34.12
CA PRO A 661 8.82 27.30 -34.75
C PRO A 661 10.11 27.79 -35.41
N CYS A 662 11.05 26.87 -35.64
CA CYS A 662 12.20 27.14 -36.50
C CYS A 662 11.91 26.73 -37.95
N THR A 663 12.61 27.34 -38.91
CA THR A 663 12.46 26.96 -40.32
C THR A 663 13.08 25.57 -40.56
N GLN A 664 12.44 24.78 -41.44
CA GLN A 664 12.99 23.49 -41.86
C GLN A 664 14.44 23.60 -42.39
N GLU A 665 14.75 24.67 -43.14
CA GLU A 665 16.10 24.91 -43.65
C GLU A 665 17.15 25.02 -42.52
N SER A 666 16.85 25.79 -41.47
CA SER A 666 17.77 25.98 -40.34
C SER A 666 17.94 24.69 -39.54
N TYR A 667 16.86 23.93 -39.36
CA TYR A 667 16.88 22.63 -38.71
C TYR A 667 17.74 21.61 -39.45
N GLU A 668 17.55 21.47 -40.76
CA GLU A 668 18.31 20.54 -41.58
C GLU A 668 19.79 20.96 -41.68
N ALA A 669 20.07 22.26 -41.74
CA ALA A 669 21.44 22.78 -41.70
C ALA A 669 22.16 22.38 -40.41
N ALA A 670 21.50 22.53 -39.25
CA ALA A 670 22.03 22.08 -37.97
C ALA A 670 22.24 20.55 -37.93
N CYS A 671 21.31 19.77 -38.48
CA CYS A 671 21.43 18.32 -38.57
C CYS A 671 22.66 17.88 -39.39
N ARG A 672 22.88 18.52 -40.55
CA ARG A 672 24.04 18.26 -41.42
C ARG A 672 25.36 18.70 -40.79
N GLU A 673 25.37 19.86 -40.14
CA GLU A 673 26.58 20.38 -39.49
C GLU A 673 27.08 19.46 -38.38
N LEU A 674 26.16 18.98 -37.53
CA LEU A 674 26.49 18.06 -36.43
C LEU A 674 26.63 16.60 -36.88
N GLY A 675 26.27 16.30 -38.13
CA GLY A 675 26.28 14.94 -38.68
C GLY A 675 25.41 14.01 -37.84
N LEU A 676 24.15 14.40 -37.64
CA LEU A 676 23.16 13.65 -36.86
C LEU A 676 22.70 12.38 -37.61
N PHE A 677 22.51 11.28 -36.88
CA PHE A 677 22.01 10.00 -37.38
C PHE A 677 21.34 9.17 -36.28
N THR A 678 20.53 8.17 -36.65
CA THR A 678 19.96 7.15 -35.72
C THR A 678 20.58 5.76 -35.98
N LEU A 679 20.49 4.85 -35.00
CA LEU A 679 21.13 3.52 -35.08
C LEU A 679 20.13 2.38 -35.29
N ASN A 680 20.51 1.39 -36.10
CA ASN A 680 19.74 0.17 -36.36
C ASN A 680 20.07 -0.98 -35.37
N LYS A 681 21.28 -0.97 -34.83
CA LYS A 681 21.71 -1.91 -33.78
C LYS A 681 22.80 -1.31 -32.92
N MET A 682 22.94 -1.85 -31.72
CA MET A 682 24.04 -1.51 -30.84
C MET A 682 25.38 -1.92 -31.48
N PRO A 683 26.39 -1.05 -31.45
CA PRO A 683 27.68 -1.33 -32.06
C PRO A 683 28.42 -2.43 -31.28
N ASN A 684 28.70 -3.55 -31.93
CA ASN A 684 29.64 -4.55 -31.42
C ASN A 684 31.03 -4.20 -31.92
N GLY A 685 31.90 -3.66 -31.06
CA GLY A 685 33.29 -3.39 -31.41
C GLY A 685 33.52 -2.11 -32.24
N GLY A 686 32.69 -1.07 -32.05
CA GLY A 686 32.97 0.29 -32.53
C GLY A 686 32.39 0.67 -33.90
N ASN A 687 31.89 -0.29 -34.70
CA ASN A 687 31.22 0.03 -35.96
C ASN A 687 29.75 0.43 -35.74
N LEU A 688 29.42 1.66 -36.14
CA LEU A 688 28.06 2.22 -36.05
C LEU A 688 27.22 1.76 -37.25
N ASP A 689 26.06 1.15 -36.99
CA ASP A 689 25.09 0.74 -38.02
C ASP A 689 23.98 1.78 -38.09
N VAL A 690 24.05 2.66 -39.10
CA VAL A 690 23.16 3.81 -39.25
C VAL A 690 21.81 3.38 -39.86
N ALA A 691 20.71 3.70 -39.16
CA ALA A 691 19.34 3.46 -39.65
C ALA A 691 18.87 4.59 -40.59
N THR A 692 19.01 5.85 -40.15
CA THR A 692 18.65 7.04 -40.93
C THR A 692 19.65 8.17 -40.68
N GLU A 693 19.91 8.98 -41.70
CA GLU A 693 20.50 10.30 -41.51
C GLU A 693 19.50 11.23 -40.76
N GLY A 694 20.01 12.18 -39.98
CA GLY A 694 19.19 13.08 -39.15
C GLY A 694 18.58 12.40 -37.92
N GLU A 695 17.41 12.87 -37.49
CA GLU A 695 16.75 12.41 -36.26
C GLU A 695 15.68 11.31 -36.47
N GLY A 696 15.48 10.86 -37.71
CA GLY A 696 14.47 9.87 -38.10
C GLY A 696 13.10 10.50 -38.36
N PHE A 697 12.01 9.77 -38.06
CA PHE A 697 10.63 10.17 -38.41
C PHE A 697 10.08 11.39 -37.67
N ALA A 698 10.64 11.75 -36.52
CA ALA A 698 10.15 12.87 -35.70
C ALA A 698 11.32 13.82 -35.36
N PRO A 699 11.26 15.10 -35.77
CA PRO A 699 12.27 16.10 -35.42
C PRO A 699 12.34 16.39 -33.92
N TRP A 700 13.45 16.93 -33.46
CA TRP A 700 13.68 17.42 -32.09
C TRP A 700 13.33 16.41 -31.00
N LYS A 701 13.94 15.22 -31.06
CA LYS A 701 13.84 14.21 -29.99
C LYS A 701 14.55 14.67 -28.72
N VAL A 702 13.98 15.60 -27.98
CA VAL A 702 14.63 16.31 -26.86
C VAL A 702 14.20 15.77 -25.52
N LEU A 703 15.09 15.81 -24.52
CA LEU A 703 14.72 15.47 -23.14
C LEU A 703 13.94 16.63 -22.50
N THR A 704 12.92 16.31 -21.72
CA THR A 704 12.03 17.28 -21.04
C THR A 704 11.77 16.80 -19.60
N PRO A 705 11.35 17.69 -18.69
CA PRO A 705 10.83 17.29 -17.38
C PRO A 705 9.67 16.29 -17.51
N CYS A 706 9.52 15.42 -16.52
CA CYS A 706 8.55 14.34 -16.54
C CYS A 706 7.31 14.65 -15.65
N PRO A 707 6.14 14.04 -15.93
CA PRO A 707 4.95 14.15 -15.09
C PRO A 707 5.09 13.81 -13.62
N GLU A 708 6.01 12.92 -13.29
CA GLU A 708 6.31 12.49 -11.94
C GLU A 708 6.80 13.65 -11.07
N ASP A 709 7.69 14.51 -11.58
CA ASP A 709 8.19 15.66 -10.82
C ASP A 709 7.08 16.68 -10.55
N ARG A 710 6.14 16.87 -11.49
CA ARG A 710 4.95 17.70 -11.26
C ARG A 710 4.11 17.13 -10.12
N GLU A 711 3.80 15.84 -10.16
CA GLU A 711 3.00 15.20 -9.11
C GLU A 711 3.70 15.31 -7.74
N GLY A 712 5.03 15.16 -7.71
CA GLY A 712 5.84 15.41 -6.51
C GLY A 712 5.62 16.81 -5.93
N ILE A 713 5.72 17.85 -6.76
CA ILE A 713 5.53 19.25 -6.37
C ILE A 713 4.10 19.53 -5.88
N GLU A 714 3.09 18.98 -6.56
CA GLU A 714 1.69 19.11 -6.15
C GLU A 714 1.47 18.51 -4.75
N ARG A 715 2.03 17.33 -4.48
CA ARG A 715 1.93 16.71 -3.15
C ARG A 715 2.67 17.48 -2.05
N ILE A 716 3.79 18.14 -2.37
CA ILE A 716 4.53 19.01 -1.43
C ILE A 716 3.64 20.15 -0.95
N LEU A 717 2.93 20.81 -1.88
CA LEU A 717 1.95 21.86 -1.58
C LEU A 717 0.80 21.30 -0.73
N GLU A 718 0.19 20.20 -1.16
CA GLU A 718 -0.93 19.59 -0.43
C GLU A 718 -0.55 19.12 1.00
N SER A 719 0.72 18.77 1.22
CA SER A 719 1.25 18.43 2.55
C SER A 719 1.57 19.64 3.42
N GLY A 720 1.62 20.84 2.85
CA GLY A 720 2.11 22.03 3.53
C GLY A 720 3.58 21.92 3.90
N LEU A 721 4.38 21.16 3.12
CA LEU A 721 5.81 21.00 3.35
C LEU A 721 6.56 22.27 2.97
N LEU A 722 6.15 22.92 1.88
CA LEU A 722 6.61 24.25 1.48
C LEU A 722 5.43 25.04 0.90
N PRO A 723 5.34 26.35 1.18
CA PRO A 723 4.33 27.21 0.61
C PRO A 723 4.66 27.56 -0.85
N LYS A 724 3.62 27.96 -1.61
CA LYS A 724 3.68 28.35 -3.02
C LYS A 724 4.87 29.29 -3.32
N LYS A 725 5.05 30.35 -2.52
CA LYS A 725 6.11 31.34 -2.70
C LYS A 725 7.52 30.73 -2.72
N VAL A 726 7.82 29.81 -1.80
CA VAL A 726 9.16 29.18 -1.73
C VAL A 726 9.38 28.26 -2.92
N LEU A 727 8.36 27.52 -3.34
CA LEU A 727 8.45 26.66 -4.52
C LEU A 727 8.66 27.46 -5.82
N ILE A 728 8.00 28.61 -5.99
CA ILE A 728 8.29 29.52 -7.11
C ILE A 728 9.77 29.93 -7.08
N ALA A 729 10.28 30.37 -5.92
CA ALA A 729 11.67 30.80 -5.80
C ALA A 729 12.65 29.68 -6.18
N LEU A 730 12.42 28.46 -5.69
CA LEU A 730 13.26 27.30 -6.02
C LEU A 730 13.20 26.90 -7.50
N LEU A 731 12.00 26.87 -8.10
CA LEU A 731 11.82 26.52 -9.51
C LEU A 731 12.37 27.59 -10.46
N MET A 732 12.41 28.86 -10.01
CA MET A 732 12.93 29.98 -10.78
C MET A 732 14.46 30.11 -10.76
N VAL A 733 15.16 29.43 -9.86
CA VAL A 733 16.64 29.34 -9.90
C VAL A 733 17.05 28.57 -11.16
N ASP A 734 17.84 29.18 -12.04
CA ASP A 734 18.33 28.52 -13.28
C ASP A 734 17.21 27.87 -14.13
N PHE A 735 16.03 28.51 -14.19
CA PHE A 735 14.82 27.92 -14.80
C PHE A 735 14.94 27.62 -16.31
N TRP A 736 15.88 28.28 -16.99
CA TRP A 736 16.24 28.05 -18.39
C TRP A 736 17.02 26.73 -18.62
N ASN A 737 17.41 26.03 -17.55
CA ASN A 737 17.90 24.65 -17.58
C ASN A 737 16.90 23.73 -16.84
N PRO A 738 15.77 23.37 -17.48
CA PRO A 738 14.68 22.65 -16.81
C PRO A 738 15.07 21.23 -16.37
N ILE A 739 16.02 20.61 -17.08
CA ILE A 739 16.60 19.30 -16.75
C ILE A 739 18.11 19.38 -16.50
N PHE A 740 18.58 18.58 -15.55
CA PHE A 740 19.98 18.48 -15.16
C PHE A 740 20.62 19.84 -14.79
N SER A 741 19.86 20.72 -14.13
CA SER A 741 20.41 21.95 -13.55
C SER A 741 21.28 21.60 -12.35
N TYR A 742 22.59 21.80 -12.48
CA TYR A 742 23.51 21.67 -11.36
C TYR A 742 23.31 22.80 -10.34
N ARG A 743 23.00 24.01 -10.82
CA ARG A 743 22.75 25.19 -9.98
C ARG A 743 21.62 24.94 -8.99
N ARG A 744 20.48 24.38 -9.45
CA ARG A 744 19.39 23.95 -8.55
C ARG A 744 19.77 22.77 -7.68
N ALA A 745 20.40 21.73 -8.25
CA ALA A 745 20.76 20.52 -7.50
C ALA A 745 21.70 20.81 -6.32
N ARG A 746 22.53 21.86 -6.39
CA ARG A 746 23.39 22.29 -5.28
C ARG A 746 22.62 22.66 -4.01
N LEU A 747 21.39 23.14 -4.13
CA LEU A 747 20.55 23.53 -3.00
C LEU A 747 20.11 22.32 -2.16
N MET A 748 20.20 21.09 -2.69
CA MET A 748 19.90 19.86 -1.94
C MET A 748 20.70 19.71 -0.65
N ARG A 749 21.91 20.30 -0.57
CA ARG A 749 22.76 20.25 0.62
C ARG A 749 22.14 20.88 1.88
N TYR A 750 21.16 21.77 1.70
CA TYR A 750 20.46 22.48 2.78
C TYR A 750 19.17 21.78 3.20
N ILE A 751 18.82 20.67 2.55
CA ILE A 751 17.57 19.96 2.80
C ILE A 751 17.80 18.91 3.90
N PRO A 752 17.00 18.93 4.99
CA PRO A 752 17.09 17.91 6.02
C PRO A 752 16.49 16.58 5.55
N SER A 753 16.86 15.48 6.21
CA SER A 753 16.27 14.16 5.94
C SER A 753 14.84 14.00 6.48
N THR A 754 14.52 14.73 7.55
CA THR A 754 13.25 14.70 8.29
C THR A 754 12.88 16.09 8.79
N LEU A 755 11.59 16.34 9.02
CA LEU A 755 11.08 17.59 9.60
C LEU A 755 10.01 17.29 10.64
N VAL A 756 9.92 18.11 11.69
CA VAL A 756 8.90 17.96 12.73
C VAL A 756 7.68 18.82 12.37
N PHE A 757 6.49 18.23 12.45
CA PHE A 757 5.24 18.95 12.25
C PHE A 757 5.02 19.96 13.37
N SER A 758 4.69 21.20 13.02
CA SER A 758 4.44 22.26 13.99
C SER A 758 2.95 22.52 14.15
N PRO A 759 2.35 22.32 15.34
CA PRO A 759 0.96 22.70 15.60
C PRO A 759 0.69 24.19 15.39
N ALA A 760 1.72 25.05 15.53
CA ALA A 760 1.59 26.48 15.24
C ALA A 760 1.46 26.78 13.74
N GLY A 761 1.94 25.88 12.87
CA GLY A 761 1.80 25.96 11.41
C GLY A 761 0.54 25.26 10.88
N SER A 762 -0.31 24.67 11.72
CA SER A 762 -1.46 23.87 11.24
C SER A 762 -2.49 24.68 10.45
N SER A 763 -2.50 26.01 10.62
CA SER A 763 -3.35 26.96 9.89
C SER A 763 -2.62 27.69 8.76
N SER A 764 -1.35 27.39 8.49
CA SER A 764 -0.56 27.98 7.41
C SER A 764 -0.30 26.98 6.27
N ASP A 765 0.09 27.49 5.11
CA ASP A 765 0.58 26.69 3.98
C ASP A 765 2.00 26.15 4.21
N ASP A 766 2.63 26.50 5.34
CA ASP A 766 3.94 26.01 5.79
C ASP A 766 3.80 25.35 7.17
N ARG A 767 3.31 24.11 7.16
CA ARG A 767 2.95 23.36 8.36
C ARG A 767 4.15 22.82 9.14
N TYR A 768 5.33 22.82 8.51
CA TYR A 768 6.58 22.35 9.08
C TYR A 768 7.53 23.51 9.43
N LEU A 769 7.10 24.77 9.20
CA LEU A 769 7.90 25.98 9.38
C LEU A 769 9.24 25.95 8.61
N PHE A 770 9.31 25.12 7.56
CA PHE A 770 10.54 24.78 6.87
C PHE A 770 11.08 25.95 6.03
N SER A 771 10.21 26.88 5.62
CA SER A 771 10.61 27.99 4.75
C SER A 771 11.69 28.88 5.37
N ASN A 772 11.54 29.21 6.65
CA ASN A 772 12.46 30.09 7.36
C ASN A 772 13.78 29.38 7.63
N ASP A 773 13.71 28.13 8.10
CA ASP A 773 14.87 27.29 8.37
C ASP A 773 15.73 27.09 7.12
N LEU A 774 15.08 26.87 5.96
CA LEU A 774 15.77 26.73 4.68
C LEU A 774 16.46 28.04 4.26
N ALA A 775 15.77 29.17 4.39
CA ALA A 775 16.34 30.47 4.03
C ALA A 775 17.54 30.84 4.92
N GLU A 776 17.44 30.59 6.23
CA GLU A 776 18.53 30.79 7.18
C GLU A 776 19.72 29.88 6.88
N ALA A 777 19.49 28.58 6.66
CA ALA A 777 20.55 27.62 6.33
C ALA A 777 21.29 28.01 5.04
N ILE A 778 20.58 28.51 4.03
CA ILE A 778 21.18 29.00 2.78
C ILE A 778 21.99 30.28 3.02
N GLN A 779 21.47 31.23 3.80
CA GLN A 779 22.19 32.46 4.15
C GLN A 779 23.49 32.15 4.90
N THR A 780 23.45 31.28 5.91
CA THR A 780 24.64 30.80 6.62
C THR A 780 25.60 30.05 5.69
N GLY A 781 25.06 29.27 4.74
CA GLY A 781 25.83 28.57 3.72
C GLY A 781 26.63 29.50 2.81
N ILE A 782 26.06 30.63 2.41
CA ILE A 782 26.75 31.64 1.58
C ILE A 782 27.98 32.18 2.30
N GLU A 783 27.86 32.46 3.60
CA GLU A 783 28.93 33.02 4.41
C GLU A 783 30.00 31.99 4.74
N SER A 784 29.59 30.81 5.22
CA SER A 784 30.51 29.75 5.66
C SER A 784 31.29 29.09 4.53
N LEU A 785 30.72 29.02 3.33
CA LEU A 785 31.38 28.44 2.15
C LEU A 785 32.01 29.51 1.23
N GLU A 786 32.06 30.76 1.69
CA GLU A 786 32.63 31.90 0.95
C GLU A 786 32.06 32.03 -0.47
N LEU A 787 30.75 31.77 -0.63
CA LEU A 787 30.11 31.78 -1.94
C LEU A 787 29.93 33.20 -2.45
N ASN A 788 29.95 33.35 -3.78
CA ASN A 788 29.68 34.63 -4.40
C ASN A 788 28.24 35.07 -4.12
N LYS A 789 28.08 36.15 -3.34
CA LYS A 789 26.79 36.72 -2.92
C LYS A 789 25.92 37.29 -4.04
N ARG A 790 26.40 37.28 -5.29
CA ARG A 790 25.66 37.80 -6.46
C ARG A 790 25.39 36.76 -7.54
N THR A 791 26.23 35.73 -7.66
CA THR A 791 26.16 34.79 -8.80
C THR A 791 25.92 33.33 -8.40
N SER A 792 26.04 33.01 -7.11
CA SER A 792 25.74 31.68 -6.59
C SER A 792 24.24 31.36 -6.69
N PRO A 793 23.85 30.08 -6.89
CA PRO A 793 22.43 29.70 -6.88
C PRO A 793 21.77 29.95 -5.52
N GLU A 794 22.54 29.89 -4.43
CA GLU A 794 22.10 30.26 -3.08
C GLU A 794 21.67 31.73 -3.02
N ALA A 795 22.49 32.65 -3.57
CA ALA A 795 22.15 34.07 -3.62
C ALA A 795 20.95 34.35 -4.55
N GLU A 796 20.88 33.67 -5.70
CA GLU A 796 19.74 33.77 -6.63
C GLU A 796 18.42 33.36 -5.95
N PHE A 797 18.42 32.27 -5.19
CA PHE A 797 17.25 31.83 -4.42
C PHE A 797 16.80 32.89 -3.41
N LEU A 798 17.72 33.43 -2.61
CA LEU A 798 17.39 34.44 -1.60
C LEU A 798 16.89 35.75 -2.23
N GLU A 799 17.48 36.17 -3.36
CA GLU A 799 17.00 37.33 -4.13
C GLU A 799 15.56 37.12 -4.60
N LEU A 800 15.25 35.94 -5.15
CA LEU A 800 13.89 35.59 -5.58
C LEU A 800 12.93 35.55 -4.39
N LEU A 801 13.30 34.89 -3.30
CA LEU A 801 12.45 34.77 -2.11
C LEU A 801 12.14 36.15 -1.49
N SER A 802 13.09 37.08 -1.58
CA SER A 802 12.94 38.46 -1.07
C SER A 802 11.94 39.32 -1.87
N GLN A 803 11.56 38.90 -3.09
CA GLN A 803 10.62 39.66 -3.91
C GLN A 803 9.25 39.74 -3.21
N PRO A 804 8.68 40.96 -3.06
CA PRO A 804 7.35 41.13 -2.49
C PRO A 804 6.27 40.46 -3.34
N ASP A 805 6.36 40.64 -4.67
CA ASP A 805 5.50 40.00 -5.68
C ASP A 805 6.34 39.09 -6.58
N LEU A 806 6.80 37.98 -5.99
CA LEU A 806 7.64 37.00 -6.67
C LEU A 806 6.93 36.40 -7.89
N GLU A 807 5.62 36.17 -7.82
CA GLU A 807 4.89 35.56 -8.91
C GLU A 807 4.89 36.45 -10.16
N GLN A 808 4.61 37.75 -9.98
CA GLN A 808 4.65 38.72 -11.09
C GLN A 808 6.08 38.90 -11.65
N GLU A 809 7.08 38.93 -10.77
CA GLU A 809 8.49 39.01 -11.20
C GLU A 809 8.90 37.76 -11.99
N ALA A 810 8.47 36.57 -11.57
CA ALA A 810 8.70 35.32 -12.29
C ALA A 810 8.07 35.34 -13.68
N LYS A 811 6.79 35.78 -13.80
CA LYS A 811 6.11 35.95 -15.10
C LYS A 811 6.89 36.89 -16.02
N ARG A 812 7.37 38.02 -15.50
CA ARG A 812 8.16 39.00 -16.26
C ARG A 812 9.49 38.40 -16.77
N ARG A 813 10.19 37.64 -15.91
CA ARG A 813 11.44 36.95 -16.29
C ARG A 813 11.20 35.91 -17.38
N ILE A 814 10.14 35.10 -17.25
CA ILE A 814 9.76 34.08 -18.23
C ILE A 814 9.43 34.71 -19.59
N GLN A 815 8.61 35.77 -19.63
CA GLN A 815 8.26 36.43 -20.89
C GLN A 815 9.50 37.00 -21.61
N LYS A 816 10.40 37.64 -20.86
CA LYS A 816 11.67 38.13 -21.42
C LYS A 816 12.50 36.99 -22.01
N TYR A 817 12.56 35.86 -21.32
CA TYR A 817 13.28 34.67 -21.79
C TYR A 817 12.66 34.06 -23.06
N VAL A 818 11.33 33.96 -23.13
CA VAL A 818 10.61 33.49 -24.34
C VAL A 818 10.89 34.40 -25.54
N ASN A 819 10.90 35.72 -25.35
CA ASN A 819 11.24 36.67 -26.43
C ASN A 819 12.67 36.42 -26.95
N ASN A 820 13.62 36.16 -26.05
CA ASN A 820 14.99 35.81 -26.43
C ASN A 820 15.07 34.48 -27.18
N ILE A 821 14.30 33.46 -26.75
CA ILE A 821 14.22 32.18 -27.46
C ILE A 821 13.77 32.40 -28.90
N ASN A 822 12.67 33.14 -29.10
CA ASN A 822 12.13 33.43 -30.41
C ASN A 822 13.15 34.16 -31.31
N ALA A 823 13.90 35.11 -30.75
CA ALA A 823 14.97 35.80 -31.47
C ALA A 823 16.10 34.85 -31.91
N LYS A 824 16.42 33.80 -31.13
CA LYS A 824 17.40 32.78 -31.51
C LYS A 824 16.84 31.77 -32.52
N LEU A 825 15.58 31.38 -32.40
CA LEU A 825 14.95 30.44 -33.35
C LEU A 825 14.83 31.01 -34.76
N ALA A 826 14.82 32.34 -34.88
CA ALA A 826 14.85 33.04 -36.16
C ALA A 826 16.22 32.97 -36.88
N THR A 827 17.29 32.46 -36.26
CA THR A 827 18.63 32.39 -36.86
C THR A 827 19.15 30.96 -36.97
N LYS A 828 19.97 30.69 -38.00
CA LYS A 828 20.61 29.37 -38.20
C LYS A 828 21.54 29.03 -37.03
N GLU A 829 22.28 30.01 -36.52
CA GLU A 829 23.21 29.87 -35.41
C GLU A 829 22.48 29.53 -34.10
N GLY A 830 21.31 30.12 -33.86
CA GLY A 830 20.50 29.82 -32.68
C GLY A 830 19.93 28.40 -32.72
N VAL A 831 19.39 27.98 -33.86
CA VAL A 831 18.88 26.61 -34.08
C VAL A 831 19.99 25.57 -33.88
N LEU A 832 21.17 25.81 -34.44
CA LEU A 832 22.36 24.98 -34.24
C LEU A 832 22.77 24.91 -32.76
N GLY A 833 22.75 26.05 -32.06
CA GLY A 833 23.02 26.11 -30.62
C GLY A 833 22.06 25.22 -29.82
N TYR A 834 20.76 25.31 -30.08
CA TYR A 834 19.77 24.44 -29.42
C TYR A 834 19.93 22.97 -29.78
N MET A 835 20.35 22.63 -31.00
CA MET A 835 20.64 21.24 -31.36
C MET A 835 21.88 20.69 -30.63
N ARG A 836 22.91 21.52 -30.42
CA ARG A 836 24.07 21.16 -29.57
C ARG A 836 23.65 20.92 -28.12
N LEU A 837 22.77 21.76 -27.58
CA LEU A 837 22.19 21.58 -26.25
C LEU A 837 21.39 20.27 -26.16
N ALA A 838 20.50 20.01 -27.13
CA ALA A 838 19.71 18.78 -27.18
C ALA A 838 20.60 17.53 -27.20
N GLU A 839 21.60 17.50 -28.08
CA GLU A 839 22.55 16.40 -28.18
C GLU A 839 23.39 16.24 -26.89
N SER A 840 23.84 17.34 -26.30
CA SER A 840 24.54 17.31 -25.01
C SER A 840 23.70 16.61 -23.94
N LYS A 841 22.41 16.96 -23.82
CA LYS A 841 21.49 16.36 -22.84
C LYS A 841 21.21 14.87 -23.17
N ARG A 842 21.04 14.52 -24.45
CA ARG A 842 20.92 13.11 -24.88
C ARG A 842 22.12 12.27 -24.46
N ARG A 843 23.33 12.82 -24.55
CA ARG A 843 24.56 12.11 -24.14
C ARG A 843 24.74 12.00 -22.64
N MET A 844 24.18 12.92 -21.88
CA MET A 844 24.10 12.79 -20.42
C MET A 844 23.18 11.65 -20.01
N PHE A 845 22.03 11.50 -20.68
CA PHE A 845 21.10 10.40 -20.44
C PHE A 845 21.61 9.06 -20.99
N ARG A 846 22.21 9.10 -22.19
CA ARG A 846 22.73 7.97 -22.93
C ARG A 846 24.18 8.23 -23.36
N PRO A 847 25.18 7.78 -22.57
CA PRO A 847 26.57 7.93 -22.92
C PRO A 847 26.92 7.34 -24.29
N PRO A 848 27.95 7.85 -24.99
CA PRO A 848 28.43 7.25 -26.23
C PRO A 848 28.81 5.78 -26.04
N PRO A 849 28.65 4.91 -27.06
CA PRO A 849 29.01 3.49 -26.94
C PRO A 849 30.50 3.24 -26.63
N SER A 850 31.37 4.19 -26.96
CA SER A 850 32.80 4.17 -26.65
C SER A 850 33.14 4.61 -25.21
N SER A 851 32.16 5.10 -24.46
CA SER A 851 32.34 5.61 -23.10
C SER A 851 32.40 4.48 -22.07
N ARG A 852 33.28 4.60 -21.08
CA ARG A 852 33.27 3.74 -19.88
C ARG A 852 32.25 4.19 -18.83
N ARG A 853 31.49 5.27 -19.08
CA ARG A 853 30.50 5.79 -18.13
C ARG A 853 29.33 4.81 -18.00
N PRO A 854 28.81 4.60 -16.79
CA PRO A 854 27.67 3.73 -16.58
C PRO A 854 26.46 4.25 -17.36
N VAL A 855 25.90 3.38 -18.18
CA VAL A 855 24.68 3.63 -18.94
C VAL A 855 23.49 3.70 -17.97
N HIS A 856 22.56 4.65 -18.16
CA HIS A 856 21.35 4.75 -17.35
C HIS A 856 20.57 3.41 -17.38
N PRO A 857 19.95 2.92 -16.28
CA PRO A 857 19.33 1.59 -16.29
C PRO A 857 18.13 1.53 -17.27
N LEU A 858 17.62 2.71 -17.64
CA LEU A 858 16.54 2.96 -18.59
C LEU A 858 17.03 3.20 -20.03
N ALA A 859 18.25 2.81 -20.40
CA ALA A 859 18.81 3.03 -21.73
C ALA A 859 18.30 2.05 -22.81
N GLU A 860 17.08 1.57 -22.67
CA GLU A 860 16.38 0.86 -23.74
C GLU A 860 16.20 1.72 -25.02
N PHE A 861 16.35 3.04 -24.90
CA PHE A 861 16.27 4.03 -25.98
C PHE A 861 17.57 4.21 -26.79
N ASP A 862 18.51 3.27 -26.67
CA ASP A 862 19.80 3.39 -27.35
C ASP A 862 19.70 3.44 -28.87
N LEU A 863 18.59 3.00 -29.45
CA LEU A 863 18.34 3.03 -30.89
C LEU A 863 17.41 4.17 -31.32
N SER A 864 16.63 4.74 -30.40
CA SER A 864 15.59 5.73 -30.72
C SER A 864 16.06 7.18 -30.64
N LEU A 865 17.06 7.48 -29.80
CA LEU A 865 17.69 8.79 -29.71
C LEU A 865 18.78 8.96 -30.80
N PRO A 866 18.85 10.10 -31.49
CA PRO A 866 19.88 10.35 -32.50
C PRO A 866 21.25 10.63 -31.86
N TYR A 867 22.31 10.45 -32.65
CA TYR A 867 23.70 10.76 -32.32
C TYR A 867 24.27 11.74 -33.32
N ALA A 868 25.05 12.71 -32.84
CA ALA A 868 25.84 13.59 -33.69
C ALA A 868 27.30 13.09 -33.83
N SER A 869 27.73 12.80 -35.05
CA SER A 869 29.14 12.39 -35.31
C SER A 869 30.13 13.53 -35.15
N LYS A 870 29.70 14.79 -35.29
CA LYS A 870 30.55 15.99 -35.32
C LYS A 870 30.30 16.91 -34.12
N MET A 871 30.15 16.35 -32.93
CA MET A 871 30.10 17.15 -31.69
C MET A 871 31.49 17.62 -31.28
N PRO A 872 31.66 18.89 -30.87
CA PRO A 872 32.92 19.38 -30.32
C PRO A 872 33.36 18.57 -29.09
N SER A 873 34.65 18.24 -29.02
CA SER A 873 35.26 17.45 -27.93
C SER A 873 36.51 18.14 -27.38
N THR A 874 36.73 18.01 -26.07
CA THR A 874 37.95 18.44 -25.37
C THR A 874 38.70 17.20 -24.86
N GLY A 875 39.73 16.77 -25.59
CA GLY A 875 40.44 15.52 -25.29
C GLY A 875 39.54 14.29 -25.51
N SER A 876 39.43 13.41 -24.52
CA SER A 876 38.58 12.20 -24.57
C SER A 876 37.14 12.42 -24.10
N SER A 877 36.81 13.63 -23.62
CA SER A 877 35.48 14.00 -23.14
C SER A 877 34.78 14.93 -24.13
N LEU A 878 33.47 14.72 -24.31
CA LEU A 878 32.65 15.58 -25.16
C LEU A 878 32.29 16.86 -24.41
N VAL A 879 32.32 17.99 -25.11
CA VAL A 879 31.95 19.29 -24.54
C VAL A 879 30.46 19.27 -24.21
N GLN A 880 30.15 19.61 -22.95
CA GLN A 880 28.76 19.75 -22.49
C GLN A 880 28.27 21.17 -22.73
N TRP A 881 27.00 21.30 -23.07
CA TRP A 881 26.36 22.57 -23.43
C TRP A 881 25.26 22.93 -22.44
N ILE A 882 25.16 24.22 -22.10
CA ILE A 882 24.20 24.77 -21.15
C ILE A 882 23.50 26.00 -21.72
N MET A 883 22.27 26.23 -21.27
CA MET A 883 21.51 27.43 -21.57
C MET A 883 21.86 28.55 -20.58
N LYS A 884 21.88 29.80 -21.04
CA LYS A 884 22.10 31.03 -20.24
C LYS A 884 20.81 31.87 -20.12
N PRO A 885 20.75 32.85 -19.19
CA PRO A 885 19.54 33.67 -18.98
C PRO A 885 19.05 34.46 -20.21
N ASP A 886 19.93 34.74 -21.16
CA ASP A 886 19.64 35.43 -22.42
C ASP A 886 19.24 34.46 -23.57
N ALA A 887 18.95 33.20 -23.24
CA ALA A 887 18.68 32.11 -24.17
C ALA A 887 19.84 31.76 -25.12
N SER A 888 21.07 32.23 -24.83
CA SER A 888 22.24 31.74 -25.54
C SER A 888 22.67 30.36 -25.03
N VAL A 889 23.23 29.55 -25.94
CA VAL A 889 23.80 28.25 -25.63
C VAL A 889 25.32 28.36 -25.70
N VAL A 890 25.99 27.98 -24.61
CA VAL A 890 27.45 27.99 -24.50
C VAL A 890 27.97 26.67 -23.97
N SER A 891 29.26 26.39 -24.19
CA SER A 891 29.94 25.28 -23.54
C SER A 891 30.03 25.53 -22.03
N ALA A 892 29.82 24.49 -21.23
CA ALA A 892 30.07 24.55 -19.79
C ALA A 892 31.57 24.80 -19.53
N GLU A 893 31.86 25.61 -18.51
CA GLU A 893 33.23 26.03 -18.17
C GLU A 893 34.00 24.94 -17.41
N SER A 894 33.30 24.04 -16.71
CA SER A 894 33.90 22.88 -16.03
C SER A 894 32.97 21.66 -15.99
N ASP A 895 33.55 20.46 -15.90
CA ASP A 895 32.82 19.20 -15.63
C ASP A 895 32.10 19.23 -14.26
N ASN A 896 32.48 20.16 -13.36
CA ASN A 896 31.87 20.35 -12.04
C ASN A 896 30.59 21.19 -12.07
N ASP A 897 30.21 21.77 -13.22
CA ASP A 897 28.99 22.57 -13.36
C ASP A 897 27.77 21.72 -13.75
N ILE A 898 27.87 20.39 -13.71
CA ILE A 898 26.87 19.49 -14.28
C ILE A 898 26.53 18.35 -13.32
N TRP A 899 25.22 18.17 -13.10
CA TRP A 899 24.67 17.09 -12.29
C TRP A 899 24.56 15.79 -13.10
N HIS A 900 25.13 14.69 -12.60
CA HIS A 900 24.92 13.34 -13.13
C HIS A 900 24.23 12.46 -12.06
N PRO A 901 23.05 11.87 -12.35
CA PRO A 901 22.23 11.17 -11.36
C PRO A 901 22.99 10.17 -10.49
N ARG A 902 23.89 9.39 -11.10
CA ARG A 902 24.63 8.33 -10.40
C ARG A 902 25.90 8.75 -9.66
N ASN A 903 26.53 9.87 -10.02
CA ASN A 903 27.83 10.22 -9.42
C ASN A 903 27.68 11.04 -8.13
N THR A 904 26.50 11.63 -7.88
CA THR A 904 26.30 12.56 -6.76
C THR A 904 25.07 12.27 -5.90
N GLN A 905 24.08 11.48 -6.33
CA GLN A 905 23.00 11.04 -5.41
C GLN A 905 23.55 10.28 -4.20
N ALA A 906 24.61 9.48 -4.38
CA ALA A 906 25.28 8.79 -3.29
C ALA A 906 26.03 9.74 -2.32
N HIS A 907 26.53 10.88 -2.81
CA HIS A 907 27.26 11.84 -1.97
C HIS A 907 26.35 12.76 -1.16
N PHE A 908 25.16 13.09 -1.68
CA PHE A 908 24.16 13.89 -0.96
C PHE A 908 23.27 13.07 -0.03
N SER A 909 23.26 11.72 -0.15
CA SER A 909 22.56 10.84 0.79
C SER A 909 23.41 10.38 1.98
N SER A 910 24.74 10.35 1.86
CA SER A 910 25.66 9.89 2.92
C SER A 910 26.15 11.01 3.85
N ALA A 911 26.25 12.24 3.36
CA ALA A 911 26.58 13.39 4.18
C ALA A 911 25.27 14.04 4.61
N GLY A 912 24.76 13.62 5.78
CA GLY A 912 23.70 14.37 6.46
C GLY A 912 24.07 15.85 6.49
N CYS A 913 23.07 16.72 6.35
CA CYS A 913 23.26 18.16 6.42
C CYS A 913 24.19 18.47 7.62
N PRO A 914 25.33 19.17 7.44
CA PRO A 914 26.23 19.50 8.55
C PRO A 914 25.52 20.37 9.62
N PHE A 915 24.35 20.90 9.31
CA PHE A 915 23.48 21.67 10.22
C PHE A 915 22.31 20.85 10.80
N SER A 916 22.17 19.56 10.47
CA SER A 916 21.16 18.66 11.06
C SER A 916 21.40 18.34 12.54
N ALA A 917 22.58 18.65 13.09
CA ALA A 917 22.88 18.46 14.50
C ALA A 917 22.20 19.49 15.42
N SER A 918 21.48 20.46 14.86
CA SER A 918 20.86 21.58 15.57
C SER A 918 19.37 21.79 15.29
N PHE A 919 18.71 20.86 14.58
CA PHE A 919 17.25 20.88 14.34
C PHE A 919 16.50 19.87 15.19
#